data_AF-A0AAU9I622-F1
#
_entry.id   AF-A0AAU9I622-F1
#
_cell.length_a   1.000
_cell.length_b   1.000
_cell.length_c   1.000
_cell.angle_alpha   90.00
_cell.angle_beta   90.00
_cell.angle_gamma   90.00
#
_symmetry.space_group_name_H-M   'P 1'
#
loop_
_entity.id
_entity.type
_entity.pdbx_description
1 polymer ?
#
loop_
_entity_poly.entity_id
_entity_poly.type
_entity_poly.pdbx_seq_one_letter_code
_entity_poly.pdbx_strand_id
1 'polypeptide(L)'
;MLNMIVQNKKRFLILLSAGLIVTTVIIILIYCIFSWIASLISWPISLLLFILLLYYLLHLSIRLSVFPGSTWLWRRSIESHFCKQISMQLLARIQDLHIALEILLDECNEIDKREFLSNSADATNNAKLLLITAIYGFNLQKENQTITRKQEILLNFLVSLQCSLQEIKIILENKEECSMWDWIDTIESEADWLGVVFGDFPVNASARTALGTCIDIECILQSSYEGKNIIEKAKNFLWDDTFGTLDQMRLELEARYHSQQIWVTADDGINIDCLWISCTADLSSAPAMLMCSPNAGIYEFSYYQSDWIDFYINLGISVFLWNYRGYGRTKGNPTPDRLKKDGEIILDYLKKIRKVEKIGIHGESFGGCIAANLARKLNVQFVFLDRCFSSLNEMAFYNFGIVASYIYKYIGRWHVDVTSDFISCECYKILAVDPQDGTIHDLASLKTGIALEIIKKSHEIPNSQAKFDINSYDFILCKTDIDELLVHIDTLMKLAVKYLKSDSNTQFSLNITANSQYQLMVKESDCIEDDVVSYVLEKLFGVLDVLDAGGKPIANIVFDKDRKYSLNLWLIVLEIWGSYLPLNPDINDYAGRTIQKIKNTIEEMESIYAEYEIISNPTVVIICNEIKAVEKLLYKILDYFQTNSSHQMKAISQISSEILTTTSRTNDFSRAGYLIPISCGHSGNYDDAEKLLLEEHLIQVGFIKN
;
A
#
# COMPACT_ATOMS: atom_id res chain seq x y z
N MET A 1 4.93 8.41 15.72
CA MET A 1 5.47 7.28 14.91
C MET A 1 6.25 6.24 15.72
N LEU A 2 7.20 6.60 16.61
CA LEU A 2 7.90 5.62 17.47
C LEU A 2 6.99 4.87 18.46
N ASN A 3 5.95 5.53 18.99
CA ASN A 3 4.91 4.83 19.77
C ASN A 3 4.12 3.82 18.92
N MET A 4 4.01 4.04 17.61
CA MET A 4 3.34 3.14 16.67
C MET A 4 4.25 1.98 16.24
N ILE A 5 5.56 2.21 16.11
CA ILE A 5 6.59 1.19 15.80
C ILE A 5 6.89 0.32 17.04
N VAL A 6 6.94 0.90 18.24
CA VAL A 6 7.07 0.17 19.51
C VAL A 6 5.78 -0.59 19.83
N GLN A 7 4.60 0.00 19.57
CA GLN A 7 3.34 -0.74 19.62
C GLN A 7 3.27 -1.85 18.57
N ASN A 8 3.80 -1.66 17.36
CA ASN A 8 3.83 -2.69 16.33
C ASN A 8 4.85 -3.79 16.63
N LYS A 9 6.02 -3.51 17.21
CA LYS A 9 6.95 -4.54 17.70
C LYS A 9 6.37 -5.31 18.89
N LYS A 10 5.73 -4.63 19.86
CA LYS A 10 5.03 -5.30 20.96
C LYS A 10 3.84 -6.12 20.45
N ARG A 11 3.01 -5.57 19.57
CA ARG A 11 1.88 -6.29 18.95
C ARG A 11 2.38 -7.45 18.11
N PHE A 12 3.46 -7.31 17.36
CA PHE A 12 4.08 -8.39 16.60
C PHE A 12 4.64 -9.47 17.52
N LEU A 13 5.36 -9.14 18.60
CA LEU A 13 5.79 -10.13 19.60
C LEU A 13 4.62 -10.79 20.33
N ILE A 14 3.54 -10.06 20.60
CA ILE A 14 2.32 -10.60 21.21
C ILE A 14 1.58 -11.52 20.23
N LEU A 15 1.48 -11.15 18.95
CA LEU A 15 0.87 -11.96 17.91
C LEU A 15 1.72 -13.19 17.58
N LEU A 16 3.04 -13.06 17.60
CA LEU A 16 3.98 -14.14 17.37
C LEU A 16 4.03 -15.09 18.56
N SER A 17 3.96 -14.59 19.80
CA SER A 17 3.83 -15.45 21.00
C SER A 17 2.45 -16.09 21.10
N ALA A 18 1.36 -15.37 20.79
CA ALA A 18 0.02 -15.96 20.71
C ALA A 18 -0.07 -17.01 19.59
N GLY A 19 0.52 -16.75 18.42
CA GLY A 19 0.66 -17.71 17.33
C GLY A 19 1.47 -18.93 17.75
N LEU A 20 2.59 -18.74 18.46
CA LEU A 20 3.41 -19.84 18.96
C LEU A 20 2.65 -20.68 20.00
N ILE A 21 1.88 -20.05 20.89
CA ILE A 21 1.01 -20.74 21.86
C ILE A 21 -0.07 -21.55 21.12
N VAL A 22 -0.78 -20.94 20.17
CA VAL A 22 -1.84 -21.61 19.41
C VAL A 22 -1.27 -22.79 18.61
N THR A 23 -0.15 -22.61 17.91
CA THR A 23 0.52 -23.71 17.20
C THR A 23 1.00 -24.80 18.14
N THR A 24 1.53 -24.45 19.32
CA THR A 24 1.96 -25.43 20.34
C THR A 24 0.76 -26.21 20.89
N VAL A 25 -0.35 -25.54 21.19
CA VAL A 25 -1.59 -26.19 21.62
C VAL A 25 -2.13 -27.12 20.54
N ILE A 26 -2.12 -26.68 19.27
CA ILE A 26 -2.54 -27.51 18.14
C ILE A 26 -1.62 -28.73 18.01
N ILE A 27 -0.29 -28.56 18.10
CA ILE A 27 0.68 -29.67 18.05
C ILE A 27 0.47 -30.64 19.21
N ILE A 28 0.25 -30.15 20.42
CA ILE A 28 -0.05 -30.98 21.60
C ILE A 28 -1.36 -31.74 21.38
N LEU A 29 -2.40 -31.08 20.87
CA LEU A 29 -3.70 -31.70 20.64
C LEU A 29 -3.62 -32.78 19.56
N ILE A 30 -2.85 -32.55 18.50
CA ILE A 30 -2.53 -33.55 17.48
C ILE A 30 -1.77 -34.72 18.09
N TYR A 31 -0.76 -34.44 18.92
CA TYR A 31 0.01 -35.47 19.62
C TYR A 31 -0.89 -36.30 20.55
N CYS A 32 -1.81 -35.67 21.29
CA CYS A 32 -2.78 -36.35 22.14
C CYS A 32 -3.73 -37.24 21.31
N ILE A 33 -4.26 -36.72 20.20
CA ILE A 33 -5.09 -37.50 19.27
C ILE A 33 -4.29 -38.69 18.72
N PHE A 34 -3.03 -38.47 18.34
CA PHE A 34 -2.14 -39.51 17.85
C PHE A 34 -1.85 -40.59 18.89
N SER A 35 -1.50 -40.19 20.12
CA SER A 35 -1.24 -41.09 21.24
C SER A 35 -2.47 -41.94 21.55
N TRP A 36 -3.66 -41.34 21.46
CA TRP A 36 -4.92 -42.05 21.61
C TRP A 36 -5.17 -43.04 20.45
N ILE A 37 -5.01 -42.64 19.19
CA ILE A 37 -5.14 -43.53 18.01
C ILE A 37 -4.11 -44.67 18.04
N ALA A 38 -2.87 -44.41 18.45
CA ALA A 38 -1.82 -45.40 18.60
C ALA A 38 -2.13 -46.46 19.67
N SER A 39 -3.01 -46.14 20.64
CA SER A 39 -3.50 -47.12 21.61
C SER A 39 -4.61 -48.02 21.05
N LEU A 40 -5.23 -47.62 19.93
CA LEU A 40 -6.32 -48.35 19.26
C LEU A 40 -5.87 -49.13 18.01
N ILE A 41 -4.79 -48.70 17.35
CA ILE A 41 -4.28 -49.27 16.09
C ILE A 41 -2.77 -49.53 16.22
N SER A 42 -2.21 -50.47 15.45
CA SER A 42 -0.77 -50.70 15.39
C SER A 42 0.02 -49.42 15.08
N TRP A 43 1.19 -49.30 15.71
CA TRP A 43 2.08 -48.14 15.59
C TRP A 43 2.36 -47.67 14.15
N PRO A 44 2.53 -48.53 13.12
CA PRO A 44 2.82 -48.07 11.76
C PRO A 44 1.62 -47.36 11.12
N ILE A 45 0.40 -47.83 11.40
CA ILE A 45 -0.82 -47.23 10.85
C ILE A 45 -1.08 -45.89 11.54
N SER A 46 -0.86 -45.82 12.86
CA SER A 46 -0.95 -44.55 13.58
C SER A 46 0.05 -43.52 13.04
N LEU A 47 1.31 -43.93 12.79
CA LEU A 47 2.34 -43.06 12.22
C LEU A 47 1.94 -42.52 10.84
N LEU A 48 1.37 -43.38 9.98
CA LEU A 48 0.86 -42.97 8.67
C LEU A 48 -0.26 -41.93 8.79
N LEU A 49 -1.21 -42.16 9.71
CA LEU A 49 -2.30 -41.21 9.98
C LEU A 49 -1.79 -39.87 10.51
N PHE A 50 -0.78 -39.88 11.39
CA PHE A 50 -0.13 -38.66 11.86
C PHE A 50 0.50 -37.87 10.72
N ILE A 51 1.27 -38.53 9.84
CA ILE A 51 1.91 -37.87 8.70
C ILE A 51 0.85 -37.26 7.76
N LEU A 52 -0.24 -37.99 7.50
CA LEU A 52 -1.35 -37.49 6.69
C LEU A 52 -2.02 -36.27 7.34
N LEU A 53 -2.31 -36.34 8.64
CA LEU A 53 -2.96 -35.25 9.36
C LEU A 53 -2.05 -34.01 9.46
N LEU A 54 -0.76 -34.21 9.72
CA LEU A 54 0.25 -33.15 9.68
C LEU A 54 0.33 -32.51 8.29
N TYR A 55 0.31 -33.32 7.22
CA TYR A 55 0.28 -32.81 5.85
C TYR A 55 -0.95 -31.95 5.58
N TYR A 56 -2.15 -32.41 5.94
CA TYR A 56 -3.38 -31.64 5.75
C TYR A 56 -3.40 -30.35 6.57
N LEU A 57 -2.86 -30.37 7.78
CA LEU A 57 -2.75 -29.17 8.61
C LEU A 57 -1.74 -28.18 8.05
N LEU A 58 -0.56 -28.63 7.62
CA LEU A 58 0.42 -27.75 6.98
C LEU A 58 -0.14 -27.16 5.68
N HIS A 59 -0.83 -27.96 4.88
CA HIS A 59 -1.49 -27.50 3.67
C HIS A 59 -2.62 -26.49 3.97
N LEU A 60 -3.41 -26.72 5.02
CA LEU A 60 -4.41 -25.77 5.49
C LEU A 60 -3.75 -24.47 5.96
N SER A 61 -2.70 -24.54 6.77
CA SER A 61 -1.94 -23.37 7.25
C SER A 61 -1.38 -22.55 6.09
N ILE A 62 -0.72 -23.18 5.11
CA ILE A 62 -0.23 -22.49 3.91
C ILE A 62 -1.38 -21.80 3.19
N ARG A 63 -2.52 -22.49 3.04
CA ARG A 63 -3.68 -21.92 2.38
C ARG A 63 -4.26 -20.72 3.13
N LEU A 64 -4.36 -20.79 4.45
CA LEU A 64 -4.84 -19.68 5.27
C LEU A 64 -3.84 -18.50 5.26
N SER A 65 -2.54 -18.78 5.17
CA SER A 65 -1.50 -17.74 5.07
C SER A 65 -1.47 -17.05 3.71
N VAL A 66 -1.66 -17.80 2.62
CA VAL A 66 -1.67 -17.24 1.26
C VAL A 66 -3.02 -16.58 0.95
N PHE A 67 -4.13 -17.13 1.44
CA PHE A 67 -5.48 -16.61 1.19
C PHE A 67 -6.27 -16.30 2.47
N PRO A 68 -5.76 -15.43 3.36
CA PRO A 68 -6.43 -15.09 4.62
C PRO A 68 -7.82 -14.47 4.39
N GLY A 69 -8.00 -13.71 3.31
CA GLY A 69 -9.30 -13.11 2.96
C GLY A 69 -10.40 -14.11 2.61
N SER A 70 -10.04 -15.38 2.35
CA SER A 70 -11.02 -16.45 2.18
C SER A 70 -11.59 -17.00 3.49
N THR A 71 -11.15 -16.45 4.62
CA THR A 71 -11.57 -16.88 5.96
C THR A 71 -12.60 -15.92 6.53
N TRP A 72 -13.54 -16.49 7.28
CA TRP A 72 -14.50 -15.69 8.04
C TRP A 72 -13.81 -14.77 9.06
N LEU A 73 -12.73 -15.24 9.70
CA LEU A 73 -11.98 -14.46 10.69
C LEU A 73 -11.38 -13.18 10.12
N TRP A 74 -10.85 -13.23 8.89
CA TRP A 74 -10.29 -12.05 8.24
C TRP A 74 -11.37 -11.02 7.92
N ARG A 75 -12.46 -11.46 7.28
CA ARG A 75 -13.63 -10.61 7.02
C ARG A 75 -14.13 -9.96 8.31
N ARG A 76 -14.32 -10.76 9.36
CA ARG A 76 -14.80 -10.26 10.66
C ARG A 76 -13.84 -9.26 11.30
N SER A 77 -12.54 -9.41 11.08
CA SER A 77 -11.54 -8.43 11.52
C SER A 77 -11.69 -7.08 10.83
N ILE A 78 -11.96 -7.05 9.52
CA ILE A 78 -12.21 -5.81 8.78
C ILE A 78 -13.49 -5.15 9.31
N GLU A 79 -14.60 -5.90 9.33
CA GLU A 79 -15.90 -5.40 9.79
C GLU A 79 -15.82 -4.87 11.23
N SER A 80 -15.14 -5.59 12.14
CA SER A 80 -14.97 -5.15 13.53
C SER A 80 -14.12 -3.90 13.66
N HIS A 81 -13.07 -3.75 12.87
CA HIS A 81 -12.24 -2.55 12.89
C HIS A 81 -13.03 -1.34 12.39
N PHE A 82 -13.73 -1.51 11.26
CA PHE A 82 -14.56 -0.47 10.68
C PHE A 82 -15.69 -0.06 11.64
N CYS A 83 -16.39 -1.03 12.22
CA CYS A 83 -17.43 -0.80 13.21
C CYS A 83 -16.93 0.11 14.34
N LYS A 84 -15.75 -0.20 14.87
CA LYS A 84 -15.13 0.59 15.93
C LYS A 84 -14.81 2.03 15.48
N GLN A 85 -14.22 2.20 14.31
CA GLN A 85 -13.81 3.53 13.81
C GLN A 85 -15.02 4.42 13.53
N ILE A 86 -16.04 3.90 12.83
CA ILE A 86 -17.25 4.66 12.52
C ILE A 86 -18.05 4.96 13.79
N SER A 87 -18.14 4.00 14.73
CA SER A 87 -18.80 4.25 16.02
C SER A 87 -18.11 5.38 16.78
N MET A 88 -16.77 5.43 16.77
CA MET A 88 -16.00 6.49 17.41
C MET A 88 -16.21 7.87 16.76
N GLN A 89 -16.23 7.91 15.42
CA GLN A 89 -16.48 9.16 14.68
C GLN A 89 -17.88 9.70 14.93
N LEU A 90 -18.90 8.82 14.85
CA LEU A 90 -20.27 9.21 15.12
C LEU A 90 -20.48 9.58 16.60
N LEU A 91 -19.85 8.87 17.53
CA LEU A 91 -19.92 9.19 18.96
C LEU A 91 -19.44 10.62 19.23
N ALA A 92 -18.27 11.00 18.70
CA ALA A 92 -17.75 12.35 18.86
C ALA A 92 -18.72 13.41 18.32
N ARG A 93 -19.34 13.15 17.17
CA ARG A 93 -20.33 14.07 16.58
C ARG A 93 -21.64 14.18 17.37
N ILE A 94 -22.09 13.08 17.96
CA ILE A 94 -23.28 13.10 18.82
C ILE A 94 -22.97 13.87 20.12
N GLN A 95 -21.75 13.74 20.64
CA GLN A 95 -21.29 14.51 21.80
C GLN A 95 -21.20 16.01 21.50
N ASP A 96 -20.82 16.41 20.28
CA ASP A 96 -20.89 17.82 19.87
C ASP A 96 -22.33 18.37 19.98
N LEU A 97 -23.34 17.59 19.55
CA LEU A 97 -24.76 17.98 19.68
C LEU A 97 -25.26 17.96 21.12
N HIS A 98 -24.76 17.02 21.94
CA HIS A 98 -25.03 16.97 23.37
C HIS A 98 -24.53 18.25 24.06
N ILE A 99 -23.25 18.60 23.87
CA ILE A 99 -22.65 19.79 24.45
C ILE A 99 -23.37 21.06 23.97
N ALA A 100 -23.73 21.14 22.68
CA ALA A 100 -24.54 22.23 22.13
C ALA A 100 -25.86 22.43 22.91
N LEU A 101 -26.58 21.34 23.17
CA LEU A 101 -27.85 21.38 23.93
C LEU A 101 -27.62 21.77 25.40
N GLU A 102 -26.56 21.27 26.05
CA GLU A 102 -26.21 21.64 27.43
C GLU A 102 -25.84 23.12 27.56
N ILE A 103 -25.13 23.69 26.57
CA ILE A 103 -24.77 25.12 26.55
C ILE A 103 -26.04 25.96 26.52
N LEU A 104 -27.00 25.63 25.66
CA LEU A 104 -28.28 26.34 25.54
C LEU A 104 -29.20 26.13 26.76
N LEU A 105 -29.04 25.02 27.47
CA LEU A 105 -29.75 24.74 28.72
C LEU A 105 -29.10 25.38 29.97
N ASP A 106 -27.93 25.99 29.82
CA ASP A 106 -27.07 26.49 30.92
C ASP A 106 -26.67 25.37 31.92
N GLU A 107 -26.50 24.15 31.41
CA GLU A 107 -26.13 22.96 32.18
C GLU A 107 -24.68 22.50 31.88
N CYS A 108 -24.02 23.08 30.87
CA CYS A 108 -22.66 22.72 30.45
C CYS A 108 -21.59 23.28 31.41
N ASN A 109 -20.48 22.55 31.58
CA ASN A 109 -19.34 23.04 32.34
C ASN A 109 -18.49 24.05 31.54
N GLU A 110 -17.78 24.94 32.24
CA GLU A 110 -17.01 26.03 31.63
C GLU A 110 -15.85 25.59 30.72
N ILE A 111 -15.32 24.38 30.91
CA ILE A 111 -14.20 23.86 30.12
C ILE A 111 -14.73 23.41 28.76
N ASP A 112 -15.72 22.52 28.77
CA ASP A 112 -16.34 21.95 27.58
C ASP A 112 -17.03 23.05 26.76
N LYS A 113 -17.69 24.00 27.43
CA LYS A 113 -18.27 25.19 26.80
C LYS A 113 -17.24 25.99 26.02
N ARG A 114 -16.06 26.27 26.61
CA ARG A 114 -15.01 27.04 25.94
C ARG A 114 -14.40 26.27 24.76
N GLU A 115 -14.13 24.98 24.95
CA GLU A 115 -13.56 24.13 23.90
C GLU A 115 -14.50 24.02 22.71
N PHE A 116 -15.78 23.74 22.97
CA PHE A 116 -16.80 23.63 21.93
C PHE A 116 -17.04 24.95 21.19
N LEU A 117 -17.26 26.06 21.91
CA LEU A 117 -17.59 27.34 21.29
C LEU A 117 -16.52 27.82 20.30
N SER A 118 -15.25 27.51 20.58
CA SER A 118 -14.11 27.86 19.71
C SER A 118 -14.21 27.27 18.30
N ASN A 119 -14.89 26.14 18.12
CA ASN A 119 -15.07 25.43 16.85
C ASN A 119 -16.55 25.06 16.59
N SER A 120 -17.50 25.80 17.17
CA SER A 120 -18.92 25.41 17.23
C SER A 120 -19.58 25.27 15.87
N ALA A 121 -19.23 26.14 14.90
CA ALA A 121 -19.73 26.06 13.52
C ALA A 121 -19.33 24.72 12.86
N ASP A 122 -18.04 24.37 12.91
CA ASP A 122 -17.56 23.10 12.34
C ASP A 122 -18.10 21.90 13.10
N ALA A 123 -18.17 21.96 14.44
CA ALA A 123 -18.64 20.86 15.27
C ALA A 123 -20.11 20.50 14.95
N THR A 124 -20.99 21.50 14.94
CA THR A 124 -22.43 21.30 14.68
C THR A 124 -22.72 20.92 13.23
N ASN A 125 -22.08 21.57 12.25
CA ASN A 125 -22.24 21.25 10.83
C ASN A 125 -21.77 19.83 10.51
N ASN A 126 -20.58 19.43 11.00
CA ASN A 126 -20.08 18.08 10.81
C ASN A 126 -20.96 17.04 11.51
N ALA A 127 -21.51 17.37 12.69
CA ALA A 127 -22.41 16.49 13.40
C ALA A 127 -23.73 16.26 12.63
N LYS A 128 -24.34 17.34 12.15
CA LYS A 128 -25.54 17.29 11.30
C LYS A 128 -25.28 16.48 10.03
N LEU A 129 -24.18 16.72 9.33
CA LEU A 129 -23.82 16.00 8.10
C LEU A 129 -23.62 14.50 8.35
N LEU A 130 -22.91 14.12 9.40
CA LEU A 130 -22.65 12.72 9.72
C LEU A 130 -23.92 12.00 10.16
N LEU A 131 -24.80 12.67 10.91
CA LEU A 131 -26.12 12.15 11.28
C LEU A 131 -26.98 11.85 10.04
N ILE A 132 -27.07 12.81 9.10
CA ILE A 132 -27.80 12.63 7.83
C ILE A 132 -27.21 11.45 7.05
N THR A 133 -25.88 11.39 6.95
CA THR A 133 -25.18 10.33 6.19
C THR A 133 -25.41 8.95 6.79
N ALA A 134 -25.37 8.83 8.13
CA ALA A 134 -25.64 7.57 8.83
C ALA A 134 -27.09 7.10 8.62
N ILE A 135 -28.07 8.00 8.76
CA ILE A 135 -29.49 7.70 8.52
C ILE A 135 -29.70 7.24 7.07
N TYR A 136 -29.13 7.95 6.10
CA TYR A 136 -29.19 7.57 4.69
C TYR A 136 -28.63 6.17 4.44
N GLY A 137 -27.42 5.88 4.95
CA GLY A 137 -26.77 4.58 4.79
C GLY A 137 -27.56 3.42 5.40
N PHE A 138 -28.22 3.63 6.54
CA PHE A 138 -29.09 2.61 7.14
C PHE A 138 -30.42 2.44 6.38
N ASN A 139 -31.02 3.52 5.89
CA ASN A 139 -32.22 3.43 5.05
C ASN A 139 -31.93 2.68 3.75
N LEU A 140 -30.78 2.92 3.12
CA LEU A 140 -30.34 2.18 1.94
C LEU A 140 -30.19 0.67 2.22
N GLN A 141 -29.64 0.30 3.38
CA GLN A 141 -29.59 -1.10 3.83
C GLN A 141 -30.99 -1.68 4.10
N LYS A 142 -31.91 -0.88 4.65
CA LYS A 142 -33.29 -1.30 4.91
C LYS A 142 -34.04 -1.58 3.60
N GLU A 143 -33.90 -0.72 2.60
CA GLU A 143 -34.46 -0.91 1.25
C GLU A 143 -33.91 -2.18 0.58
N ASN A 144 -32.63 -2.47 0.78
CA ASN A 144 -31.96 -3.66 0.24
C ASN A 144 -32.13 -4.92 1.11
N GLN A 145 -32.89 -4.86 2.21
CA GLN A 145 -33.12 -5.97 3.13
C GLN A 145 -31.84 -6.55 3.76
N THR A 146 -30.80 -5.72 3.93
CA THR A 146 -29.52 -6.11 4.54
C THR A 146 -29.27 -5.50 5.92
N ILE A 147 -30.19 -4.65 6.41
CA ILE A 147 -30.07 -4.01 7.73
C ILE A 147 -30.09 -5.06 8.85
N THR A 148 -29.17 -4.95 9.79
CA THR A 148 -29.13 -5.81 10.99
C THR A 148 -30.03 -5.26 12.09
N ARG A 149 -30.35 -6.09 13.09
CA ARG A 149 -31.16 -5.65 14.24
C ARG A 149 -30.50 -4.50 15.01
N LYS A 150 -29.17 -4.51 15.17
CA LYS A 150 -28.47 -3.43 15.87
C LYS A 150 -28.49 -2.13 15.09
N GLN A 151 -28.27 -2.21 13.77
CA GLN A 151 -28.37 -1.07 12.87
C GLN A 151 -29.78 -0.47 12.87
N GLU A 152 -30.83 -1.31 12.87
CA GLU A 152 -32.22 -0.83 12.93
C GLU A 152 -32.54 -0.12 14.25
N ILE A 153 -32.04 -0.64 15.38
CA ILE A 153 -32.17 0.03 16.68
C ILE A 153 -31.49 1.40 16.64
N LEU A 154 -30.24 1.46 16.17
CA LEU A 154 -29.50 2.72 16.07
C LEU A 154 -30.19 3.71 15.12
N LEU A 155 -30.64 3.26 13.95
CA LEU A 155 -31.39 4.08 13.00
C LEU A 155 -32.62 4.74 13.64
N ASN A 156 -33.39 4.00 14.44
CA ASN A 156 -34.56 4.56 15.11
C ASN A 156 -34.20 5.72 16.05
N PHE A 157 -33.11 5.58 16.82
CA PHE A 157 -32.63 6.67 17.68
C PHE A 157 -32.08 7.84 16.88
N LEU A 158 -31.32 7.61 15.81
CA LEU A 158 -30.79 8.68 14.95
C LEU A 158 -31.92 9.48 14.29
N VAL A 159 -32.95 8.80 13.77
CA VAL A 159 -34.14 9.45 13.21
C VAL A 159 -34.92 10.21 14.29
N SER A 160 -35.05 9.63 15.49
CA SER A 160 -35.68 10.32 16.63
C SER A 160 -34.93 11.61 16.97
N LEU A 161 -33.60 11.58 17.02
CA LEU A 161 -32.78 12.76 17.28
C LEU A 161 -32.96 13.82 16.19
N GLN A 162 -32.93 13.42 14.91
CA GLN A 162 -33.18 14.34 13.80
C GLN A 162 -34.55 15.02 13.94
N CYS A 163 -35.61 14.25 14.18
CA CYS A 163 -36.95 14.80 14.39
C CYS A 163 -37.00 15.74 15.59
N SER A 164 -36.40 15.37 16.73
CA SER A 164 -36.36 16.23 17.92
C SER A 164 -35.64 17.55 17.64
N LEU A 165 -34.52 17.55 16.92
CA LEU A 165 -33.81 18.77 16.53
C LEU A 165 -34.62 19.66 15.56
N GLN A 166 -35.45 19.06 14.70
CA GLN A 166 -36.37 19.79 13.81
C GLN A 166 -37.56 20.39 14.55
N GLU A 167 -37.99 19.76 15.64
CA GLU A 167 -39.11 20.23 16.48
C GLU A 167 -38.70 21.32 17.47
N ILE A 168 -37.43 21.36 17.91
CA ILE A 168 -36.91 22.42 18.77
C ILE A 168 -36.97 23.74 18.02
N LYS A 169 -37.72 24.69 18.59
CA LYS A 169 -37.78 26.07 18.11
C LYS A 169 -36.75 26.92 18.84
N ILE A 170 -35.95 27.66 18.08
CA ILE A 170 -34.97 28.61 18.58
C ILE A 170 -35.46 30.02 18.27
N ILE A 171 -35.44 30.88 19.28
CA ILE A 171 -35.72 32.31 19.17
C ILE A 171 -34.40 33.07 19.32
N LEU A 172 -34.06 33.83 18.28
CA LEU A 172 -32.85 34.66 18.21
C LEU A 172 -33.10 36.05 18.81
N GLU A 173 -32.03 36.82 19.07
CA GLU A 173 -32.15 38.19 19.63
C GLU A 173 -33.00 39.14 18.78
N ASN A 174 -33.02 38.94 17.47
CA ASN A 174 -33.84 39.70 16.52
C ASN A 174 -35.32 39.29 16.50
N LYS A 175 -35.72 38.31 17.34
CA LYS A 175 -37.05 37.68 17.42
C LYS A 175 -37.44 36.85 16.20
N GLU A 176 -36.49 36.47 15.35
CA GLU A 176 -36.72 35.44 14.34
C GLU A 176 -36.80 34.07 15.01
N GLU A 177 -37.69 33.23 14.48
CA GLU A 177 -37.95 31.88 14.97
C GLU A 177 -37.59 30.88 13.86
N CYS A 178 -36.72 29.92 14.18
CA CYS A 178 -36.35 28.84 13.27
C CYS A 178 -36.22 27.51 14.04
N SER A 179 -36.15 26.39 13.33
CA SER A 179 -35.84 25.12 13.98
C SER A 179 -34.36 25.08 14.38
N MET A 180 -34.00 24.36 15.44
CA MET A 180 -32.58 24.14 15.79
C MET A 180 -31.85 23.46 14.63
N TRP A 181 -32.53 22.54 13.93
CA TRP A 181 -31.99 21.90 12.74
C TRP A 181 -31.56 22.88 11.67
N ASP A 182 -32.39 23.87 11.34
CA ASP A 182 -32.08 24.88 10.32
C ASP A 182 -31.10 25.93 10.84
N TRP A 183 -31.20 26.28 12.12
CA TRP A 183 -30.29 27.23 12.78
C TRP A 183 -28.83 26.77 12.72
N ILE A 184 -28.56 25.46 12.86
CA ILE A 184 -27.19 24.90 12.75
C ILE A 184 -26.49 25.34 11.46
N ASP A 185 -27.22 25.44 10.33
CA ASP A 185 -26.64 25.85 9.04
C ASP A 185 -26.26 27.34 9.00
N THR A 186 -26.71 28.13 9.99
CA THR A 186 -26.49 29.58 10.07
C THR A 186 -25.39 29.98 11.05
N ILE A 187 -24.85 29.03 11.82
CA ILE A 187 -23.82 29.31 12.85
C ILE A 187 -22.48 29.58 12.15
N GLU A 188 -21.90 30.76 12.40
CA GLU A 188 -20.58 31.14 11.91
C GLU A 188 -19.56 31.33 13.04
N SER A 189 -20.02 31.72 14.23
CA SER A 189 -19.13 32.11 15.34
C SER A 189 -19.74 31.89 16.73
N GLU A 190 -18.91 32.05 17.77
CA GLU A 190 -19.35 32.06 19.17
C GLU A 190 -20.43 33.11 19.46
N ALA A 191 -20.43 34.23 18.73
CA ALA A 191 -21.41 35.30 18.94
C ALA A 191 -22.85 34.84 18.64
N ASP A 192 -23.03 33.86 17.75
CA ASP A 192 -24.35 33.36 17.35
C ASP A 192 -25.04 32.56 18.47
N TRP A 193 -24.30 32.16 19.51
CA TRP A 193 -24.81 31.45 20.67
C TRP A 193 -25.33 32.39 21.77
N LEU A 194 -25.09 33.70 21.66
CA LEU A 194 -25.52 34.68 22.66
C LEU A 194 -26.99 35.05 22.49
N GLY A 195 -27.73 35.11 23.60
CA GLY A 195 -29.13 35.56 23.61
C GLY A 195 -30.12 34.57 22.98
N VAL A 196 -29.66 33.37 22.63
CA VAL A 196 -30.48 32.29 22.08
C VAL A 196 -31.34 31.67 23.17
N VAL A 197 -32.65 31.56 22.93
CA VAL A 197 -33.59 30.92 23.85
C VAL A 197 -34.50 29.92 23.13
N PHE A 198 -34.88 28.85 23.82
CA PHE A 198 -35.84 27.89 23.29
C PHE A 198 -37.27 28.46 23.26
N GLY A 199 -38.04 28.09 22.25
CA GLY A 199 -39.43 28.53 22.10
C GLY A 199 -40.38 28.04 23.20
N ASP A 200 -40.01 26.98 23.92
CA ASP A 200 -40.71 26.43 25.08
C ASP A 200 -40.04 26.81 26.42
N PHE A 201 -39.22 27.86 26.44
CA PHE A 201 -38.67 28.45 27.66
C PHE A 201 -39.79 28.89 28.63
N PRO A 202 -39.66 28.65 29.95
CA PRO A 202 -38.48 28.13 30.67
C PRO A 202 -38.45 26.60 30.85
N VAL A 203 -39.39 25.85 30.29
CA VAL A 203 -39.49 24.40 30.53
C VAL A 203 -38.44 23.63 29.72
N ASN A 204 -38.17 24.06 28.48
CA ASN A 204 -37.19 23.48 27.56
C ASN A 204 -37.38 21.95 27.37
N ALA A 205 -38.63 21.49 27.33
CA ALA A 205 -38.97 20.06 27.27
C ALA A 205 -38.49 19.41 25.96
N SER A 206 -38.56 20.15 24.86
CA SER A 206 -38.09 19.72 23.54
C SER A 206 -36.58 19.46 23.55
N ALA A 207 -35.79 20.42 24.04
CA ALA A 207 -34.34 20.32 24.19
C ALA A 207 -33.92 19.16 25.12
N ARG A 208 -34.60 18.98 26.26
CA ARG A 208 -34.32 17.86 27.17
C ARG A 208 -34.60 16.49 26.57
N THR A 209 -35.59 16.40 25.67
CA THR A 209 -35.91 15.16 24.94
C THR A 209 -34.82 14.83 23.91
N ALA A 210 -34.36 15.83 23.16
CA ALA A 210 -33.23 15.66 22.25
C ALA A 210 -31.95 15.25 23.01
N LEU A 211 -31.69 15.91 24.15
CA LEU A 211 -30.56 15.59 25.03
C LEU A 211 -30.59 14.14 25.52
N GLY A 212 -31.75 13.66 25.98
CA GLY A 212 -31.95 12.26 26.36
C GLY A 212 -31.69 11.29 25.20
N THR A 213 -32.10 11.67 23.99
CA THR A 213 -31.86 10.87 22.79
C THR A 213 -30.37 10.82 22.42
N CYS A 214 -29.62 11.92 22.59
CA CYS A 214 -28.16 11.92 22.45
C CYS A 214 -27.51 10.90 23.40
N ILE A 215 -27.90 10.92 24.68
CA ILE A 215 -27.37 9.99 25.70
C ILE A 215 -27.64 8.52 25.33
N ASP A 216 -28.84 8.21 24.82
CA ASP A 216 -29.17 6.86 24.37
C ASP A 216 -28.30 6.41 23.19
N ILE A 217 -28.06 7.30 22.21
CA ILE A 217 -27.18 7.03 21.07
C ILE A 217 -25.73 6.83 21.55
N GLU A 218 -25.23 7.71 22.42
CA GLU A 218 -23.91 7.60 23.00
C GLU A 218 -23.70 6.26 23.71
N CYS A 219 -24.68 5.81 24.50
CA CYS A 219 -24.63 4.51 25.16
C CYS A 219 -24.47 3.35 24.18
N ILE A 220 -25.19 3.39 23.04
CA ILE A 220 -25.08 2.37 21.99
C ILE A 220 -23.68 2.41 21.38
N LEU A 221 -23.20 3.58 20.95
CA LEU A 221 -21.92 3.74 20.25
C LEU A 221 -20.71 3.44 21.16
N GLN A 222 -20.77 3.86 22.43
CA GLN A 222 -19.75 3.54 23.43
C GLN A 222 -19.64 2.02 23.63
N SER A 223 -20.76 1.29 23.62
CA SER A 223 -20.74 -0.17 23.75
C SER A 223 -20.00 -0.87 22.60
N SER A 224 -20.04 -0.27 21.40
CA SER A 224 -19.31 -0.75 20.21
C SER A 224 -17.83 -0.34 20.20
N TYR A 225 -17.53 0.85 20.71
CA TYR A 225 -16.19 1.43 20.73
C TYR A 225 -15.31 0.93 21.90
N GLU A 226 -15.85 0.92 23.12
CA GLU A 226 -15.15 0.67 24.38
C GLU A 226 -15.65 -0.61 25.08
N GLY A 227 -15.08 -1.76 24.70
CA GLY A 227 -15.20 -2.95 25.54
C GLY A 227 -14.47 -2.73 26.87
N LYS A 228 -15.18 -2.74 28.00
CA LYS A 228 -14.62 -2.43 29.33
C LYS A 228 -13.66 -3.52 29.80
N ASN A 229 -13.88 -4.76 29.36
CA ASN A 229 -13.07 -5.93 29.71
C ASN A 229 -12.79 -6.83 28.49
N ILE A 230 -11.93 -7.85 28.67
CA ILE A 230 -11.51 -8.77 27.60
C ILE A 230 -12.70 -9.55 27.02
N ILE A 231 -13.67 -9.92 27.84
CA ILE A 231 -14.85 -10.71 27.43
C ILE A 231 -15.73 -9.88 26.50
N GLU A 232 -16.01 -8.63 26.85
CA GLU A 232 -16.76 -7.69 26.02
C GLU A 232 -16.05 -7.40 24.70
N LYS A 233 -14.72 -7.18 24.73
CA LYS A 233 -13.94 -6.99 23.50
C LYS A 233 -14.05 -8.20 22.57
N ALA A 234 -13.99 -9.41 23.11
CA ALA A 234 -14.18 -10.63 22.32
C ALA A 234 -15.62 -10.77 21.79
N LYS A 235 -16.63 -10.45 22.61
CA LYS A 235 -18.04 -10.46 22.21
C LYS A 235 -18.29 -9.46 21.08
N ASN A 236 -17.76 -8.24 21.20
CA ASN A 236 -17.91 -7.20 20.18
C ASN A 236 -17.19 -7.59 18.89
N PHE A 237 -15.97 -8.11 18.98
CA PHE A 237 -15.26 -8.64 17.82
C PHE A 237 -16.09 -9.69 17.07
N LEU A 238 -16.73 -10.62 17.79
CA LEU A 238 -17.48 -11.71 17.17
C LEU A 238 -18.86 -11.30 16.63
N TRP A 239 -19.56 -10.39 17.31
CA TRP A 239 -21.00 -10.18 17.13
C TRP A 239 -21.43 -8.72 17.00
N ASP A 240 -20.50 -7.77 16.90
CA ASP A 240 -20.87 -6.38 16.69
C ASP A 240 -21.00 -5.98 15.23
N ASP A 241 -22.22 -5.72 14.82
CA ASP A 241 -22.63 -5.38 13.46
C ASP A 241 -23.35 -4.03 13.42
N THR A 242 -23.14 -3.17 14.42
CA THR A 242 -23.70 -1.81 14.51
C THR A 242 -23.27 -0.95 13.32
N PHE A 243 -22.05 -1.15 12.81
CA PHE A 243 -21.52 -0.53 11.60
C PHE A 243 -20.60 -1.50 10.85
N GLY A 244 -20.28 -1.18 9.60
CA GLY A 244 -19.20 -1.83 8.86
C GLY A 244 -19.50 -3.25 8.42
N THR A 245 -20.77 -3.61 8.27
CA THR A 245 -21.12 -4.87 7.61
C THR A 245 -20.64 -4.83 6.16
N LEU A 246 -20.31 -6.00 5.61
CA LEU A 246 -19.95 -6.11 4.19
C LEU A 246 -20.98 -5.44 3.26
N ASP A 247 -22.26 -5.61 3.58
CA ASP A 247 -23.37 -5.08 2.79
C ASP A 247 -23.48 -3.56 2.91
N GLN A 248 -23.23 -3.01 4.09
CA GLN A 248 -23.14 -1.57 4.30
C GLN A 248 -22.05 -0.96 3.42
N MET A 249 -20.82 -1.47 3.51
CA MET A 249 -19.69 -0.93 2.76
C MET A 249 -19.91 -1.02 1.24
N ARG A 250 -20.51 -2.12 0.75
CA ARG A 250 -20.90 -2.26 -0.66
C ARG A 250 -21.92 -1.21 -1.09
N LEU A 251 -23.00 -1.05 -0.32
CA LEU A 251 -24.08 -0.11 -0.67
C LEU A 251 -23.61 1.35 -0.62
N GLU A 252 -22.72 1.68 0.32
CA GLU A 252 -22.06 2.99 0.36
C GLU A 252 -21.22 3.23 -0.89
N LEU A 253 -20.49 2.21 -1.35
CA LEU A 253 -19.70 2.27 -2.59
C LEU A 253 -20.59 2.38 -3.85
N GLU A 254 -21.71 1.65 -3.89
CA GLU A 254 -22.74 1.74 -4.93
C GLU A 254 -23.36 3.13 -5.00
N ALA A 255 -23.72 3.71 -3.85
CA ALA A 255 -24.28 5.05 -3.78
C ALA A 255 -23.27 6.13 -4.16
N ARG A 256 -22.01 6.03 -3.68
CA ARG A 256 -20.96 7.02 -3.94
C ARG A 256 -20.61 7.14 -5.42
N TYR A 257 -20.49 6.01 -6.10
CA TYR A 257 -20.00 5.97 -7.48
C TYR A 257 -21.07 5.63 -8.52
N HIS A 258 -22.34 5.58 -8.12
CA HIS A 258 -23.45 5.11 -8.96
C HIS A 258 -23.11 3.78 -9.66
N SER A 259 -22.48 2.88 -8.91
CA SER A 259 -21.89 1.66 -9.46
C SER A 259 -22.89 0.51 -9.52
N GLN A 260 -22.59 -0.49 -10.33
CA GLN A 260 -23.47 -1.63 -10.59
C GLN A 260 -22.83 -2.93 -10.13
N GLN A 261 -23.50 -3.65 -9.22
CA GLN A 261 -23.13 -5.03 -8.88
C GLN A 261 -23.39 -5.97 -10.07
N ILE A 262 -22.43 -6.85 -10.35
CA ILE A 262 -22.47 -7.82 -11.45
C ILE A 262 -22.09 -9.19 -10.91
N TRP A 263 -22.80 -10.23 -11.37
CA TRP A 263 -22.43 -11.61 -11.13
C TRP A 263 -21.88 -12.24 -12.41
N VAL A 264 -20.66 -12.75 -12.35
CA VAL A 264 -20.02 -13.48 -13.45
C VAL A 264 -19.90 -14.95 -13.07
N THR A 265 -20.56 -15.84 -13.80
CA THR A 265 -20.52 -17.28 -13.52
C THR A 265 -19.27 -17.90 -14.14
N ALA A 266 -18.46 -18.55 -13.30
CA ALA A 266 -17.29 -19.28 -13.72
C ALA A 266 -17.62 -20.71 -14.21
N ASP A 267 -16.65 -21.38 -14.85
CA ASP A 267 -16.83 -22.70 -15.49
C ASP A 267 -17.35 -23.80 -14.57
N ASP A 268 -17.06 -23.72 -13.26
CA ASP A 268 -17.51 -24.68 -12.25
C ASP A 268 -18.80 -24.24 -11.52
N GLY A 269 -19.51 -23.25 -12.06
CA GLY A 269 -20.81 -22.78 -11.57
C GLY A 269 -20.75 -21.80 -10.40
N ILE A 270 -19.56 -21.38 -9.96
CA ILE A 270 -19.44 -20.34 -8.94
C ILE A 270 -19.73 -18.97 -9.54
N ASN A 271 -20.63 -18.22 -8.88
CA ASN A 271 -20.88 -16.82 -9.21
C ASN A 271 -19.85 -15.93 -8.51
N ILE A 272 -19.04 -15.24 -9.31
CA ILE A 272 -18.07 -14.24 -8.88
C ILE A 272 -18.80 -12.92 -8.70
N ASP A 273 -18.66 -12.34 -7.51
CA ASP A 273 -19.21 -11.04 -7.16
C ASP A 273 -18.28 -9.92 -7.65
N CYS A 274 -18.80 -9.07 -8.53
CA CYS A 274 -18.08 -8.00 -9.19
C CYS A 274 -18.80 -6.66 -9.04
N LEU A 275 -18.06 -5.56 -9.18
CA LEU A 275 -18.60 -4.22 -9.18
C LEU A 275 -18.07 -3.44 -10.39
N TRP A 276 -18.99 -2.80 -11.11
CA TRP A 276 -18.66 -1.93 -12.24
C TRP A 276 -18.93 -0.48 -11.89
N ILE A 277 -17.88 0.34 -11.98
CA ILE A 277 -17.94 1.78 -11.80
C ILE A 277 -17.71 2.44 -13.16
N SER A 278 -18.72 3.15 -13.66
CA SER A 278 -18.63 3.83 -14.95
C SER A 278 -18.10 5.25 -14.76
N CYS A 279 -17.10 5.67 -15.52
CA CYS A 279 -16.66 7.07 -15.55
C CYS A 279 -17.59 7.97 -16.38
N THR A 280 -18.33 7.39 -17.32
CA THR A 280 -19.27 8.09 -18.21
C THR A 280 -20.60 7.37 -18.32
N ALA A 281 -21.67 8.10 -18.66
CA ALA A 281 -22.97 7.50 -18.97
C ALA A 281 -22.96 6.71 -20.30
N ASP A 282 -22.09 7.08 -21.25
CA ASP A 282 -21.85 6.30 -22.46
C ASP A 282 -20.84 5.17 -22.17
N LEU A 283 -21.34 3.94 -22.14
CA LEU A 283 -20.58 2.74 -21.81
C LEU A 283 -19.66 2.26 -22.95
N SER A 284 -19.83 2.78 -24.17
CA SER A 284 -19.21 2.20 -25.37
C SER A 284 -17.85 2.79 -25.74
N SER A 285 -17.49 3.97 -25.21
CA SER A 285 -16.26 4.68 -25.60
C SER A 285 -15.19 4.77 -24.53
N ALA A 286 -15.53 4.54 -23.25
CA ALA A 286 -14.59 4.73 -22.15
C ALA A 286 -13.65 3.52 -22.01
N PRO A 287 -12.34 3.74 -21.78
CA PRO A 287 -11.44 2.67 -21.37
C PRO A 287 -11.85 2.12 -19.99
N ALA A 288 -11.51 0.87 -19.70
CA ALA A 288 -11.74 0.27 -18.39
C ALA A 288 -10.47 -0.32 -17.76
N MET A 289 -10.33 -0.11 -16.46
CA MET A 289 -9.33 -0.75 -15.62
C MET A 289 -9.92 -1.99 -14.94
N LEU A 290 -9.39 -3.17 -15.25
CA LEU A 290 -9.66 -4.38 -14.47
C LEU A 290 -8.70 -4.44 -13.28
N MET A 291 -9.24 -4.31 -12.08
CA MET A 291 -8.46 -4.36 -10.84
C MET A 291 -8.36 -5.80 -10.31
N CYS A 292 -7.13 -6.27 -10.13
CA CYS A 292 -6.81 -7.49 -9.40
C CYS A 292 -6.28 -7.08 -8.02
N SER A 293 -7.16 -7.18 -7.02
CA SER A 293 -6.90 -6.73 -5.64
C SER A 293 -5.70 -7.40 -4.96
N PRO A 294 -5.11 -6.75 -3.95
CA PRO A 294 -4.04 -7.34 -3.14
C PRO A 294 -4.55 -8.54 -2.36
N ASN A 295 -3.62 -9.23 -1.69
CA ASN A 295 -4.03 -10.32 -0.81
C ASN A 295 -4.98 -9.79 0.28
N ALA A 296 -5.97 -10.61 0.63
CA ALA A 296 -6.96 -10.30 1.66
C ALA A 296 -7.86 -9.08 1.36
N GLY A 297 -7.76 -8.49 0.17
CA GLY A 297 -8.61 -7.39 -0.29
C GLY A 297 -10.02 -7.85 -0.65
N ILE A 298 -11.00 -7.01 -0.32
CA ILE A 298 -12.40 -7.13 -0.74
C ILE A 298 -12.80 -5.80 -1.36
N TYR A 299 -13.54 -5.82 -2.48
CA TYR A 299 -13.81 -4.57 -3.19
C TYR A 299 -14.69 -3.62 -2.36
N GLU A 300 -15.51 -4.13 -1.45
CA GLU A 300 -16.35 -3.34 -0.56
C GLU A 300 -15.52 -2.38 0.31
N PHE A 301 -14.26 -2.73 0.59
CA PHE A 301 -13.35 -1.94 1.41
C PHE A 301 -12.34 -1.12 0.60
N SER A 302 -12.31 -1.28 -0.73
CA SER A 302 -11.28 -0.71 -1.60
C SER A 302 -11.17 0.82 -1.53
N TYR A 303 -12.30 1.53 -1.42
CA TYR A 303 -12.35 2.98 -1.26
C TYR A 303 -11.63 3.48 0.01
N TYR A 304 -11.71 2.73 1.11
CA TYR A 304 -11.08 3.12 2.37
C TYR A 304 -9.60 2.74 2.41
N GLN A 305 -9.16 1.87 1.50
CA GLN A 305 -7.80 1.34 1.47
C GLN A 305 -6.89 2.10 0.49
N SER A 306 -7.44 2.61 -0.61
CA SER A 306 -6.67 3.26 -1.67
C SER A 306 -7.52 4.29 -2.43
N ASP A 307 -6.85 5.23 -3.07
CA ASP A 307 -7.44 6.25 -3.94
C ASP A 307 -7.53 5.81 -5.42
N TRP A 308 -7.23 4.54 -5.74
CA TRP A 308 -7.20 4.05 -7.12
C TRP A 308 -8.52 4.20 -7.86
N ILE A 309 -9.67 4.07 -7.18
CA ILE A 309 -10.97 4.27 -7.80
C ILE A 309 -11.09 5.73 -8.27
N ASP A 310 -10.81 6.69 -7.39
CA ASP A 310 -10.90 8.11 -7.72
C ASP A 310 -9.88 8.50 -8.79
N PHE A 311 -8.64 8.01 -8.68
CA PHE A 311 -7.59 8.23 -9.67
C PHE A 311 -8.05 7.85 -11.09
N TYR A 312 -8.55 6.62 -11.27
CA TYR A 312 -8.98 6.18 -12.59
C TYR A 312 -10.25 6.88 -13.08
N ILE A 313 -11.23 7.08 -12.21
CA ILE A 313 -12.49 7.76 -12.58
C ILE A 313 -12.22 9.20 -13.02
N ASN A 314 -11.35 9.92 -12.32
CA ASN A 314 -10.96 11.28 -12.66
C ASN A 314 -10.20 11.38 -14.00
N LEU A 315 -9.49 10.31 -14.39
CA LEU A 315 -8.84 10.19 -15.71
C LEU A 315 -9.80 9.71 -16.82
N GLY A 316 -11.10 9.60 -16.53
CA GLY A 316 -12.08 9.13 -17.51
C GLY A 316 -11.97 7.63 -17.81
N ILE A 317 -11.47 6.83 -16.85
CA ILE A 317 -11.34 5.38 -16.95
C ILE A 317 -12.40 4.72 -16.05
N SER A 318 -13.23 3.85 -16.62
CA SER A 318 -14.16 3.03 -15.84
C SER A 318 -13.41 1.96 -15.04
N VAL A 319 -13.91 1.57 -13.87
CA VAL A 319 -13.23 0.62 -12.99
C VAL A 319 -14.07 -0.65 -12.82
N PHE A 320 -13.45 -1.82 -13.03
CA PHE A 320 -14.05 -3.12 -12.77
C PHE A 320 -13.32 -3.80 -11.60
N LEU A 321 -14.04 -3.97 -10.50
CA LEU A 321 -13.59 -4.64 -9.27
C LEU A 321 -14.24 -6.01 -9.15
N TRP A 322 -13.60 -6.93 -8.43
CA TRP A 322 -14.16 -8.26 -8.17
C TRP A 322 -13.59 -8.90 -6.92
N ASN A 323 -14.39 -9.72 -6.27
CA ASN A 323 -13.99 -10.50 -5.12
C ASN A 323 -13.50 -11.87 -5.56
N TYR A 324 -12.26 -12.20 -5.21
CA TYR A 324 -11.68 -13.53 -5.41
C TYR A 324 -12.55 -14.63 -4.79
N ARG A 325 -12.44 -15.86 -5.30
CA ARG A 325 -13.19 -16.99 -4.73
C ARG A 325 -12.91 -17.19 -3.26
N GLY A 326 -13.98 -17.29 -2.47
CA GLY A 326 -13.94 -17.39 -1.02
C GLY A 326 -13.88 -16.04 -0.31
N TYR A 327 -13.69 -14.93 -1.02
CA TYR A 327 -13.62 -13.57 -0.48
C TYR A 327 -14.98 -12.88 -0.61
N GLY A 328 -15.27 -11.97 0.32
CA GLY A 328 -16.53 -11.21 0.32
C GLY A 328 -17.75 -12.11 0.18
N ARG A 329 -18.53 -11.89 -0.88
CA ARG A 329 -19.71 -12.72 -1.22
C ARG A 329 -19.41 -13.86 -2.20
N THR A 330 -18.26 -13.86 -2.88
CA THR A 330 -17.86 -14.92 -3.81
C THR A 330 -17.58 -16.22 -3.07
N LYS A 331 -18.27 -17.30 -3.43
CA LYS A 331 -18.07 -18.63 -2.82
C LYS A 331 -16.86 -19.37 -3.40
N GLY A 332 -16.57 -20.54 -2.83
CA GLY A 332 -15.53 -21.44 -3.34
C GLY A 332 -14.20 -21.36 -2.62
N ASN A 333 -13.22 -22.07 -3.18
CA ASN A 333 -11.89 -22.22 -2.60
C ASN A 333 -10.85 -21.58 -3.52
N PRO A 334 -10.09 -20.57 -3.05
CA PRO A 334 -9.07 -19.92 -3.86
C PRO A 334 -7.85 -20.83 -4.01
N THR A 335 -7.28 -20.79 -5.20
CA THR A 335 -5.94 -21.28 -5.56
C THR A 335 -5.44 -20.36 -6.68
N PRO A 336 -4.13 -20.13 -6.84
CA PRO A 336 -3.63 -19.21 -7.86
C PRO A 336 -4.17 -19.53 -9.27
N ASP A 337 -4.20 -20.81 -9.66
CA ASP A 337 -4.71 -21.22 -10.98
C ASP A 337 -6.20 -20.93 -11.19
N ARG A 338 -7.02 -21.10 -10.14
CA ARG A 338 -8.45 -20.78 -10.20
C ARG A 338 -8.67 -19.28 -10.31
N LEU A 339 -7.95 -18.48 -9.53
CA LEU A 339 -8.07 -17.02 -9.60
C LEU A 339 -7.62 -16.48 -10.96
N LYS A 340 -6.56 -17.07 -11.55
CA LYS A 340 -6.16 -16.79 -12.94
C LYS A 340 -7.30 -17.07 -13.93
N LYS A 341 -7.96 -18.22 -13.83
CA LYS A 341 -9.11 -18.59 -14.68
C LYS A 341 -10.32 -17.67 -14.47
N ASP A 342 -10.64 -17.34 -13.22
CA ASP A 342 -11.72 -16.40 -12.91
C ASP A 342 -11.48 -15.04 -13.57
N GLY A 343 -10.24 -14.54 -13.51
CA GLY A 343 -9.83 -13.33 -14.22
C GLY A 343 -9.96 -13.43 -15.74
N GLU A 344 -9.67 -14.60 -16.34
CA GLU A 344 -9.83 -14.83 -17.78
C GLU A 344 -11.31 -14.72 -18.18
N ILE A 345 -12.22 -15.29 -17.37
CA ILE A 345 -13.66 -15.24 -17.58
C ILE A 345 -14.20 -13.81 -17.42
N ILE A 346 -13.73 -13.06 -16.43
CA ILE A 346 -14.10 -11.66 -16.22
C ILE A 346 -13.63 -10.79 -17.38
N LEU A 347 -12.40 -10.98 -17.86
CA LEU A 347 -11.89 -10.23 -18.99
C LEU A 347 -12.67 -10.53 -20.27
N ASP A 348 -13.06 -11.78 -20.47
CA ASP A 348 -13.97 -12.18 -21.56
C ASP A 348 -15.35 -11.52 -21.43
N TYR A 349 -15.89 -11.43 -20.22
CA TYR A 349 -17.15 -10.71 -19.96
C TYR A 349 -17.04 -9.23 -20.33
N LEU A 350 -15.95 -8.55 -19.92
CA LEU A 350 -15.70 -7.15 -20.26
C LEU A 350 -15.66 -6.92 -21.78
N LYS A 351 -14.96 -7.80 -22.52
CA LYS A 351 -14.82 -7.69 -23.98
C LYS A 351 -16.10 -8.04 -24.73
N LYS A 352 -16.76 -9.15 -24.37
CA LYS A 352 -17.85 -9.72 -25.17
C LYS A 352 -19.22 -9.15 -24.78
N ILE A 353 -19.46 -8.96 -23.49
CA ILE A 353 -20.76 -8.53 -22.96
C ILE A 353 -20.80 -7.02 -22.78
N ARG A 354 -19.79 -6.45 -22.10
CA ARG A 354 -19.69 -4.99 -21.90
C ARG A 354 -19.14 -4.24 -23.11
N LYS A 355 -18.52 -4.95 -24.06
CA LYS A 355 -17.96 -4.39 -25.30
C LYS A 355 -16.92 -3.29 -25.04
N VAL A 356 -16.15 -3.43 -23.97
CA VAL A 356 -15.06 -2.49 -23.69
C VAL A 356 -13.93 -2.71 -24.71
N GLU A 357 -13.58 -1.67 -25.46
CA GLU A 357 -12.55 -1.72 -26.50
C GLU A 357 -11.13 -1.62 -25.94
N LYS A 358 -10.94 -0.76 -24.92
CA LYS A 358 -9.67 -0.52 -24.25
C LYS A 358 -9.71 -1.01 -22.81
N ILE A 359 -8.93 -2.04 -22.50
CA ILE A 359 -8.82 -2.63 -21.17
C ILE A 359 -7.37 -2.60 -20.71
N GLY A 360 -7.14 -1.93 -19.58
CA GLY A 360 -5.92 -2.05 -18.80
C GLY A 360 -6.13 -3.04 -17.65
N ILE A 361 -5.06 -3.65 -17.16
CA ILE A 361 -5.13 -4.48 -15.96
C ILE A 361 -4.18 -3.92 -14.91
N HIS A 362 -4.71 -3.63 -13.73
CA HIS A 362 -3.93 -3.24 -12.57
C HIS A 362 -3.93 -4.39 -11.56
N GLY A 363 -2.76 -4.97 -11.26
CA GLY A 363 -2.60 -5.96 -10.20
C GLY A 363 -1.74 -5.44 -9.05
N GLU A 364 -2.30 -5.39 -7.85
CA GLU A 364 -1.59 -4.97 -6.64
C GLU A 364 -1.10 -6.20 -5.87
N SER A 365 0.16 -6.23 -5.45
CA SER A 365 0.71 -7.28 -4.58
C SER A 365 0.42 -8.69 -5.14
N PHE A 366 -0.38 -9.50 -4.44
CA PHE A 366 -0.82 -10.82 -4.91
C PHE A 366 -1.63 -10.76 -6.22
N GLY A 367 -2.43 -9.73 -6.43
CA GLY A 367 -3.20 -9.53 -7.66
C GLY A 367 -2.33 -9.43 -8.91
N GLY A 368 -1.06 -9.04 -8.76
CA GLY A 368 -0.12 -9.02 -9.88
C GLY A 368 0.15 -10.40 -10.50
N CYS A 369 0.02 -11.49 -9.74
CA CYS A 369 0.13 -12.83 -10.32
C CYS A 369 -1.03 -13.17 -11.27
N ILE A 370 -2.21 -12.61 -11.02
CA ILE A 370 -3.39 -12.77 -11.87
C ILE A 370 -3.24 -11.84 -13.07
N ALA A 371 -2.96 -10.57 -12.83
CA ALA A 371 -2.81 -9.55 -13.86
C ALA A 371 -1.74 -9.91 -14.90
N ALA A 372 -0.55 -10.38 -14.48
CA ALA A 372 0.50 -10.82 -15.40
C ALA A 372 0.05 -12.01 -16.27
N ASN A 373 -0.66 -12.99 -15.69
CA ASN A 373 -1.18 -14.12 -16.47
C ASN A 373 -2.22 -13.68 -17.51
N LEU A 374 -3.12 -12.76 -17.13
CA LEU A 374 -4.14 -12.21 -18.03
C LEU A 374 -3.49 -11.45 -19.18
N ALA A 375 -2.56 -10.55 -18.86
CA ALA A 375 -1.84 -9.74 -19.84
C ALA A 375 -0.96 -10.56 -20.80
N ARG A 376 -0.45 -11.72 -20.34
CA ARG A 376 0.28 -12.66 -21.20
C ARG A 376 -0.63 -13.37 -22.20
N LYS A 377 -1.82 -13.77 -21.78
CA LYS A 377 -2.70 -14.66 -22.57
C LYS A 377 -3.69 -13.92 -23.46
N LEU A 378 -4.02 -12.68 -23.11
CA LEU A 378 -5.15 -11.96 -23.67
C LEU A 378 -4.71 -10.59 -24.16
N ASN A 379 -5.33 -10.14 -25.26
CA ASN A 379 -5.01 -8.85 -25.87
C ASN A 379 -5.54 -7.69 -24.99
N VAL A 380 -4.65 -7.04 -24.25
CA VAL A 380 -4.92 -5.85 -23.41
C VAL A 380 -3.92 -4.75 -23.76
N GLN A 381 -4.28 -3.49 -23.51
CA GLN A 381 -3.46 -2.35 -23.90
C GLN A 381 -2.20 -2.24 -23.04
N PHE A 382 -2.35 -2.46 -21.73
CA PHE A 382 -1.23 -2.47 -20.80
C PHE A 382 -1.52 -3.29 -19.54
N VAL A 383 -0.45 -3.60 -18.81
CA VAL A 383 -0.50 -4.13 -17.45
C VAL A 383 0.31 -3.25 -16.51
N PHE A 384 -0.30 -2.87 -15.39
CA PHE A 384 0.33 -2.17 -14.30
C PHE A 384 0.40 -3.07 -13.08
N LEU A 385 1.62 -3.39 -12.63
CA LEU A 385 1.84 -4.20 -11.44
C LEU A 385 2.38 -3.33 -10.30
N ASP A 386 1.55 -3.11 -9.29
CA ASP A 386 1.86 -2.29 -8.12
C ASP A 386 2.39 -3.18 -6.98
N ARG A 387 3.63 -2.93 -6.54
CA ARG A 387 4.28 -3.59 -5.40
C ARG A 387 4.11 -5.11 -5.46
N CYS A 388 4.51 -5.71 -6.59
CA CYS A 388 4.35 -7.15 -6.82
C CYS A 388 5.63 -7.94 -6.50
N PHE A 389 5.46 -9.23 -6.16
CA PHE A 389 6.56 -10.17 -5.94
C PHE A 389 6.93 -10.95 -7.20
N SER A 390 8.16 -11.45 -7.26
CA SER A 390 8.65 -12.32 -8.35
C SER A 390 8.03 -13.72 -8.31
N SER A 391 8.03 -14.36 -7.14
CA SER A 391 7.36 -15.64 -6.88
C SER A 391 6.96 -15.77 -5.41
N LEU A 392 5.94 -16.60 -5.13
CA LEU A 392 5.55 -16.91 -3.75
C LEU A 392 6.64 -17.67 -2.98
N ASN A 393 7.51 -18.39 -3.68
CA ASN A 393 8.59 -19.13 -3.03
C ASN A 393 9.72 -18.20 -2.55
N GLU A 394 10.08 -17.19 -3.36
CA GLU A 394 11.06 -16.16 -2.94
C GLU A 394 10.49 -15.32 -1.79
N MET A 395 9.19 -14.98 -1.83
CA MET A 395 8.50 -14.36 -0.69
C MET A 395 8.63 -15.19 0.59
N ALA A 396 8.39 -16.50 0.51
CA ALA A 396 8.55 -17.38 1.66
C ALA A 396 9.99 -17.42 2.17
N PHE A 397 10.97 -17.43 1.26
CA PHE A 397 12.39 -17.46 1.59
C PHE A 397 12.86 -16.18 2.28
N TYR A 398 12.60 -15.01 1.71
CA TYR A 398 13.12 -13.74 2.23
C TYR A 398 12.38 -13.26 3.48
N ASN A 399 11.08 -13.57 3.64
CA ASN A 399 10.32 -13.14 4.81
C ASN A 399 10.38 -14.14 5.98
N PHE A 400 10.44 -15.45 5.69
CA PHE A 400 10.29 -16.50 6.70
C PHE A 400 11.45 -17.52 6.72
N GLY A 401 12.40 -17.39 5.81
CA GLY A 401 13.61 -18.22 5.75
C GLY A 401 13.47 -19.52 4.96
N ILE A 402 14.58 -20.24 4.87
CA ILE A 402 14.72 -21.42 4.00
C ILE A 402 13.76 -22.56 4.33
N VAL A 403 13.45 -22.76 5.61
CA VAL A 403 12.53 -23.82 6.05
C VAL A 403 11.12 -23.56 5.53
N ALA A 404 10.64 -22.32 5.63
CA ALA A 404 9.33 -21.92 5.14
C ALA A 404 9.22 -22.07 3.62
N SER A 405 10.27 -21.69 2.87
CA SER A 405 10.35 -21.90 1.43
C SER A 405 10.23 -23.39 1.04
N TYR A 406 10.94 -24.29 1.72
CA TYR A 406 10.81 -25.72 1.46
C TYR A 406 9.43 -26.27 1.80
N ILE A 407 8.86 -25.87 2.92
CA ILE A 407 7.49 -26.24 3.32
C ILE A 407 6.50 -25.79 2.23
N TYR A 408 6.56 -24.53 1.80
CA TYR A 408 5.72 -24.00 0.74
C TYR A 408 5.89 -24.78 -0.57
N LYS A 409 7.14 -25.00 -1.00
CA LYS A 409 7.47 -25.68 -2.26
C LYS A 409 6.91 -27.11 -2.34
N TYR A 410 7.05 -27.90 -1.27
CA TYR A 410 6.65 -29.31 -1.29
C TYR A 410 5.20 -29.56 -0.86
N ILE A 411 4.67 -28.73 0.06
CA ILE A 411 3.34 -28.91 0.63
C ILE A 411 2.31 -28.03 -0.07
N GLY A 412 2.62 -26.76 -0.34
CA GLY A 412 1.69 -25.82 -0.97
C GLY A 412 1.38 -26.16 -2.43
N ARG A 413 2.35 -26.71 -3.16
CA ARG A 413 2.21 -27.20 -4.55
C ARG A 413 1.65 -26.18 -5.56
N TRP A 414 1.78 -24.89 -5.26
CA TRP A 414 1.41 -23.82 -6.19
C TRP A 414 2.65 -23.24 -6.85
N HIS A 415 2.69 -23.33 -8.18
CA HIS A 415 3.75 -22.76 -9.00
C HIS A 415 3.33 -21.39 -9.49
N VAL A 416 3.66 -20.36 -8.70
CA VAL A 416 3.40 -18.96 -9.05
C VAL A 416 4.73 -18.29 -9.36
N ASP A 417 4.94 -18.02 -10.64
CA ASP A 417 6.06 -17.24 -11.16
C ASP A 417 5.49 -16.07 -11.95
N VAL A 418 5.53 -14.89 -11.33
CA VAL A 418 5.03 -13.64 -11.92
C VAL A 418 6.04 -13.09 -12.92
N THR A 419 7.33 -13.36 -12.72
CA THR A 419 8.43 -12.86 -13.54
C THR A 419 8.31 -13.37 -14.96
N SER A 420 8.15 -14.69 -15.13
CA SER A 420 8.00 -15.28 -16.47
C SER A 420 6.70 -14.86 -17.14
N ASP A 421 5.60 -14.76 -16.37
CA ASP A 421 4.33 -14.25 -16.87
C ASP A 421 4.51 -12.82 -17.42
N PHE A 422 5.10 -11.90 -16.63
CA PHE A 422 5.30 -10.49 -16.98
C PHE A 422 6.26 -10.29 -18.16
N ILE A 423 7.43 -10.94 -18.17
CA ILE A 423 8.40 -10.86 -19.28
C ILE A 423 7.79 -11.37 -20.60
N SER A 424 6.81 -12.26 -20.52
CA SER A 424 6.11 -12.82 -21.68
C SER A 424 4.95 -11.97 -22.17
N CYS A 425 4.51 -10.95 -21.44
CA CYS A 425 3.47 -10.05 -21.92
C CYS A 425 4.00 -9.21 -23.10
N GLU A 426 3.20 -9.13 -24.16
CA GLU A 426 3.47 -8.33 -25.37
C GLU A 426 2.91 -6.92 -25.28
N CYS A 427 1.99 -6.66 -24.34
CA CYS A 427 1.43 -5.33 -24.10
C CYS A 427 2.43 -4.39 -23.39
N TYR A 428 2.04 -3.12 -23.29
CA TYR A 428 2.80 -2.13 -22.53
C TYR A 428 2.82 -2.52 -21.04
N LYS A 429 3.99 -2.42 -20.40
CA LYS A 429 4.24 -2.98 -19.07
C LYS A 429 4.76 -1.91 -18.13
N ILE A 430 4.09 -1.74 -17.01
CA ILE A 430 4.48 -0.81 -15.95
C ILE A 430 4.58 -1.61 -14.66
N LEU A 431 5.65 -1.39 -13.92
CA LEU A 431 5.90 -1.96 -12.61
C LEU A 431 6.16 -0.81 -11.65
N ALA A 432 5.49 -0.80 -10.50
CA ALA A 432 5.85 0.08 -9.39
C ALA A 432 6.43 -0.70 -8.21
N VAL A 433 7.52 -0.21 -7.64
CA VAL A 433 8.23 -0.90 -6.54
C VAL A 433 8.73 0.09 -5.51
N ASP A 434 8.50 -0.26 -4.24
CA ASP A 434 9.19 0.34 -3.11
C ASP A 434 10.32 -0.58 -2.65
N PRO A 435 11.60 -0.20 -2.76
CA PRO A 435 12.72 -0.97 -2.24
C PRO A 435 12.73 -1.13 -0.70
N GLN A 436 11.95 -0.32 0.01
CA GLN A 436 11.79 -0.33 1.46
C GLN A 436 10.45 -0.97 1.89
N ASP A 437 9.77 -1.68 0.98
CA ASP A 437 8.52 -2.38 1.28
C ASP A 437 8.70 -3.39 2.45
N GLY A 438 7.94 -3.18 3.52
CA GLY A 438 7.98 -4.01 4.73
C GLY A 438 7.31 -5.38 4.58
N THR A 439 6.56 -5.61 3.51
CA THR A 439 5.85 -6.85 3.21
C THR A 439 6.58 -7.66 2.14
N ILE A 440 6.95 -7.03 1.03
CA ILE A 440 7.69 -7.68 -0.07
C ILE A 440 9.13 -7.18 -0.03
N HIS A 441 10.02 -8.01 0.50
CA HIS A 441 11.45 -7.69 0.50
C HIS A 441 11.95 -7.37 -0.92
N ASP A 442 12.80 -6.35 -1.09
CA ASP A 442 13.32 -5.89 -2.39
C ASP A 442 13.89 -7.05 -3.25
N LEU A 443 14.65 -7.95 -2.62
CA LEU A 443 15.17 -9.18 -3.26
C LEU A 443 14.10 -10.19 -3.73
N ALA A 444 12.90 -10.17 -3.13
CA ALA A 444 11.76 -10.98 -3.55
C ALA A 444 10.84 -10.24 -4.54
N SER A 445 11.03 -8.92 -4.72
CA SER A 445 10.19 -8.09 -5.59
C SER A 445 10.24 -8.54 -7.05
N LEU A 446 9.21 -8.16 -7.80
CA LEU A 446 9.14 -8.43 -9.23
C LEU A 446 10.27 -7.73 -10.01
N LYS A 447 10.69 -6.52 -9.58
CA LYS A 447 11.87 -5.81 -10.14
C LYS A 447 13.09 -6.71 -10.14
N THR A 448 13.42 -7.30 -8.98
CA THR A 448 14.56 -8.21 -8.84
C THR A 448 14.42 -9.45 -9.72
N GLY A 449 13.23 -10.07 -9.72
CA GLY A 449 12.97 -11.24 -10.58
C GLY A 449 13.21 -10.93 -12.06
N ILE A 450 12.67 -9.82 -12.56
CA ILE A 450 12.82 -9.39 -13.94
C ILE A 450 14.29 -9.12 -14.27
N ALA A 451 14.98 -8.37 -13.40
CA ALA A 451 16.38 -8.01 -13.61
C ALA A 451 17.27 -9.25 -13.82
N LEU A 452 17.11 -10.24 -12.94
CA LEU A 452 17.88 -11.48 -12.99
C LEU A 452 17.53 -12.34 -14.21
N GLU A 453 16.26 -12.42 -14.59
CA GLU A 453 15.82 -13.24 -15.73
C GLU A 453 16.25 -12.63 -17.08
N ILE A 454 16.28 -11.29 -17.19
CA ILE A 454 16.76 -10.58 -18.38
C ILE A 454 18.27 -10.77 -18.58
N ILE A 455 19.07 -10.58 -17.53
CA ILE A 455 20.52 -10.80 -17.58
C ILE A 455 20.85 -12.26 -17.87
N LYS A 456 20.12 -13.20 -17.25
CA LYS A 456 20.29 -14.63 -17.54
C LYS A 456 20.07 -14.99 -19.02
N LYS A 457 19.08 -14.36 -19.67
CA LYS A 457 18.75 -14.62 -21.10
C LYS A 457 19.68 -13.92 -22.07
N SER A 458 20.09 -12.69 -21.77
CA SER A 458 20.97 -11.89 -22.64
C SER A 458 22.38 -12.46 -22.75
N HIS A 459 22.83 -13.23 -21.75
CA HIS A 459 24.19 -13.78 -21.73
C HIS A 459 24.30 -15.28 -22.10
N GLU A 460 23.31 -15.82 -22.83
CA GLU A 460 23.34 -17.17 -23.40
C GLU A 460 23.83 -18.26 -22.43
N ILE A 461 23.38 -18.27 -21.16
CA ILE A 461 23.67 -19.42 -20.27
C ILE A 461 22.86 -20.61 -20.81
N PRO A 462 23.46 -21.56 -21.54
CA PRO A 462 22.70 -22.56 -22.25
C PRO A 462 22.16 -23.56 -21.23
N ASN A 463 20.85 -23.81 -21.27
CA ASN A 463 20.21 -25.00 -20.69
C ASN A 463 20.80 -25.47 -19.34
N SER A 464 20.65 -24.69 -18.27
CA SER A 464 20.76 -25.29 -16.96
C SER A 464 19.66 -24.79 -16.03
N GLN A 465 19.08 -25.74 -15.31
CA GLN A 465 18.31 -25.52 -14.09
C GLN A 465 19.18 -24.90 -12.97
N ALA A 466 20.42 -24.46 -13.26
CA ALA A 466 21.29 -23.81 -12.31
C ALA A 466 20.87 -22.34 -12.10
N LYS A 467 20.91 -21.90 -10.85
CA LYS A 467 20.64 -20.51 -10.47
C LYS A 467 21.76 -19.64 -11.04
N PHE A 468 21.40 -18.56 -11.76
CA PHE A 468 22.37 -17.55 -12.19
C PHE A 468 23.13 -17.04 -10.97
N ASP A 469 24.46 -17.09 -11.02
CA ASP A 469 25.28 -16.51 -9.97
C ASP A 469 25.47 -15.02 -10.24
N ILE A 470 24.74 -14.20 -9.49
CA ILE A 470 24.80 -12.73 -9.63
C ILE A 470 26.22 -12.19 -9.42
N ASN A 471 27.07 -12.88 -8.66
CA ASN A 471 28.44 -12.45 -8.40
C ASN A 471 29.37 -12.65 -9.61
N SER A 472 28.87 -13.27 -10.67
CA SER A 472 29.55 -13.33 -11.96
C SER A 472 29.30 -12.10 -12.83
N TYR A 473 28.37 -11.21 -12.46
CA TYR A 473 28.10 -9.97 -13.18
C TYR A 473 29.28 -9.01 -13.07
N ASP A 474 29.87 -8.63 -14.21
CA ASP A 474 31.05 -7.78 -14.28
C ASP A 474 31.02 -6.77 -15.46
N PHE A 475 29.83 -6.47 -15.98
CA PHE A 475 29.66 -5.66 -17.20
C PHE A 475 29.89 -4.15 -16.98
N ILE A 476 29.27 -3.56 -15.96
CA ILE A 476 29.47 -2.14 -15.63
C ILE A 476 30.78 -1.94 -14.87
N LEU A 477 31.03 -2.80 -13.87
CA LEU A 477 32.22 -2.78 -13.03
C LEU A 477 32.79 -4.18 -12.95
N CYS A 478 34.11 -4.32 -13.05
CA CYS A 478 34.75 -5.62 -12.87
C CYS A 478 34.72 -6.04 -11.39
N LYS A 479 34.97 -7.33 -11.10
CA LYS A 479 34.89 -7.86 -9.73
C LYS A 479 35.76 -7.11 -8.72
N THR A 480 36.95 -6.66 -9.12
CA THR A 480 37.82 -5.88 -8.24
C THR A 480 37.25 -4.49 -7.96
N ASP A 481 36.62 -3.85 -8.95
CA ASP A 481 35.98 -2.54 -8.79
C ASP A 481 34.76 -2.61 -7.88
N ILE A 482 33.98 -3.69 -7.97
CA ILE A 482 32.83 -3.97 -7.08
C ILE A 482 33.31 -4.11 -5.63
N ASP A 483 34.37 -4.89 -5.41
CA ASP A 483 34.94 -5.08 -4.08
C ASP A 483 35.56 -3.76 -3.54
N GLU A 484 36.22 -2.97 -4.39
CA GLU A 484 36.75 -1.63 -4.06
C GLU A 484 35.62 -0.68 -3.65
N LEU A 485 34.54 -0.59 -4.45
CA LEU A 485 33.40 0.28 -4.17
C LEU A 485 32.74 -0.03 -2.81
N LEU A 486 32.53 -1.32 -2.52
CA LEU A 486 31.96 -1.75 -1.25
C LEU A 486 32.82 -1.36 -0.04
N VAL A 487 34.14 -1.47 -0.16
CA VAL A 487 35.06 -1.08 0.90
C VAL A 487 34.97 0.41 1.18
N HIS A 488 34.91 1.24 0.14
CA HIS A 488 34.84 2.69 0.29
C HIS A 488 33.51 3.15 0.91
N ILE A 489 32.38 2.64 0.41
CA ILE A 489 31.06 2.97 0.98
C ILE A 489 30.93 2.44 2.43
N ASP A 490 31.44 1.24 2.74
CA ASP A 490 31.45 0.71 4.11
C ASP A 490 32.29 1.56 5.07
N THR A 491 33.42 2.09 4.60
CA THR A 491 34.28 2.98 5.38
C THR A 491 33.55 4.29 5.69
N LEU A 492 32.94 4.92 4.69
CA LEU A 492 32.09 6.11 4.86
C LEU A 492 30.93 5.85 5.82
N MET A 493 30.24 4.71 5.70
CA MET A 493 29.12 4.36 6.57
C MET A 493 29.56 4.14 8.02
N LYS A 494 30.72 3.52 8.25
CA LYS A 494 31.29 3.38 9.61
C LYS A 494 31.57 4.73 10.25
N LEU A 495 32.06 5.70 9.47
CA LEU A 495 32.26 7.08 9.94
C LEU A 495 30.93 7.76 10.24
N ALA A 496 29.94 7.67 9.35
CA ALA A 496 28.59 8.19 9.59
C ALA A 496 27.96 7.62 10.86
N VAL A 497 28.00 6.30 11.05
CA VAL A 497 27.50 5.64 12.26
C VAL A 497 28.24 6.11 13.52
N LYS A 498 29.52 6.46 13.42
CA LYS A 498 30.32 6.92 14.56
C LYS A 498 30.02 8.37 14.94
N TYR A 499 29.92 9.27 13.95
CA TYR A 499 29.88 10.71 14.19
C TYR A 499 28.46 11.30 14.14
N LEU A 500 27.51 10.69 13.41
CA LEU A 500 26.12 11.16 13.35
C LEU A 500 25.24 10.62 14.49
N LYS A 501 25.74 9.70 15.32
CA LYS A 501 24.98 9.10 16.45
C LYS A 501 25.03 9.87 17.76
N SER A 502 25.79 10.98 17.87
CA SER A 502 26.01 11.68 19.14
C SER A 502 24.87 12.60 19.60
N ASP A 503 23.92 12.97 18.72
CA ASP A 503 22.76 13.78 19.13
C ASP A 503 21.57 12.90 19.57
N SER A 504 21.58 12.54 20.85
CA SER A 504 20.46 11.92 21.52
C SER A 504 19.32 12.92 21.75
N ASN A 505 18.45 13.12 20.75
CA ASN A 505 17.02 13.45 20.93
C ASN A 505 16.19 13.45 19.63
N THR A 506 16.80 13.27 18.47
CA THR A 506 16.10 12.97 17.21
C THR A 506 16.15 11.47 16.94
N GLN A 507 14.99 10.87 16.71
CA GLN A 507 14.88 9.46 16.34
C GLN A 507 15.57 9.24 14.99
N PHE A 508 16.82 8.76 15.02
CA PHE A 508 17.58 8.40 13.83
C PHE A 508 17.04 7.08 13.25
N SER A 509 15.91 7.15 12.56
CA SER A 509 15.63 6.28 11.42
C SER A 509 16.30 6.91 10.22
N LEU A 510 17.14 6.17 9.50
CA LEU A 510 17.54 6.47 8.11
C LEU A 510 16.31 6.32 7.18
N ASN A 511 15.26 7.08 7.47
CA ASN A 511 14.14 7.36 6.58
C ASN A 511 14.26 8.84 6.25
N ILE A 512 15.21 9.18 5.38
CA ILE A 512 15.18 10.43 4.62
C ILE A 512 14.34 10.15 3.36
N THR A 513 13.07 9.83 3.56
CA THR A 513 12.04 9.75 2.52
C THR A 513 10.88 10.61 2.96
N ALA A 514 11.00 11.90 2.65
CA ALA A 514 9.91 12.84 2.38
C ALA A 514 10.51 14.26 2.28
N ASN A 515 10.36 14.90 1.11
CA ASN A 515 10.58 16.32 0.82
C ASN A 515 12.02 16.85 0.87
N SER A 516 12.74 16.71 -0.24
CA SER A 516 13.92 17.53 -0.56
C SER A 516 13.51 18.92 -1.05
N GLN A 517 12.97 19.75 -0.16
CA GLN A 517 12.97 21.21 -0.31
C GLN A 517 13.16 21.87 1.06
N TYR A 518 14.40 21.89 1.55
CA TYR A 518 14.81 22.86 2.57
C TYR A 518 16.16 23.45 2.19
N GLN A 519 16.13 24.64 1.59
CA GLN A 519 17.24 25.58 1.68
C GLN A 519 17.36 26.01 3.14
N LEU A 520 18.46 25.65 3.80
CA LEU A 520 18.81 26.19 5.11
C LEU A 520 20.01 27.13 4.96
N MET A 521 19.72 28.43 4.94
CA MET A 521 20.67 29.48 5.31
C MET A 521 20.68 29.63 6.82
N VAL A 522 21.75 29.26 7.53
CA VAL A 522 22.08 29.86 8.84
C VAL A 522 23.60 29.95 9.03
N LYS A 523 23.97 31.17 9.43
CA LYS A 523 25.22 31.77 9.91
C LYS A 523 26.34 30.88 10.44
N GLU A 524 27.54 31.23 9.97
CA GLU A 524 28.84 31.01 10.58
C GLU A 524 28.87 31.45 12.06
N SER A 525 29.12 30.51 12.96
CA SER A 525 29.75 30.77 14.25
C SER A 525 30.31 29.47 14.83
N ASP A 526 31.64 29.46 15.00
CA ASP A 526 32.47 28.59 15.86
C ASP A 526 32.11 27.10 15.92
N CYS A 527 32.62 26.32 14.96
CA CYS A 527 32.47 24.86 14.91
C CYS A 527 33.40 24.15 15.91
N ILE A 528 32.83 23.24 16.71
CA ILE A 528 33.58 22.23 17.47
C ILE A 528 34.11 21.19 16.46
N GLU A 529 35.27 20.56 16.70
CA GLU A 529 35.93 19.63 15.75
C GLU A 529 35.03 18.47 15.27
N ASP A 530 34.07 18.03 16.08
CA ASP A 530 33.10 16.98 15.73
C ASP A 530 31.97 17.49 14.80
N ASP A 531 31.67 18.79 14.82
CA ASP A 531 30.60 19.39 14.00
C ASP A 531 30.96 19.38 12.50
N VAL A 532 32.24 19.60 12.18
CA VAL A 532 32.74 19.61 10.80
C VAL A 532 32.66 18.21 10.19
N VAL A 533 33.02 17.17 10.94
CA VAL A 533 32.97 15.77 10.44
C VAL A 533 31.54 15.36 10.14
N SER A 534 30.60 15.66 11.06
CA SER A 534 29.17 15.37 10.86
C SER A 534 28.61 16.11 9.66
N TYR A 535 28.94 17.39 9.49
CA TYR A 535 28.46 18.20 8.37
C TYR A 535 28.93 17.69 7.00
N VAL A 536 30.22 17.30 6.88
CA VAL A 536 30.74 16.72 5.64
C VAL A 536 30.07 15.39 5.32
N LEU A 537 29.86 14.54 6.34
CA LEU A 537 29.18 13.25 6.16
C LEU A 537 27.72 13.42 5.77
N GLU A 538 26.98 14.35 6.39
CA GLU A 538 25.59 14.66 6.03
C GLU A 538 25.47 15.15 4.59
N LYS A 539 26.33 16.09 4.17
CA LYS A 539 26.40 16.53 2.77
C LYS A 539 26.67 15.35 1.83
N LEU A 540 27.70 14.55 2.11
CA LEU A 540 28.10 13.43 1.25
C LEU A 540 27.00 12.36 1.14
N PHE A 541 26.38 11.97 2.24
CA PHE A 541 25.27 11.01 2.22
C PHE A 541 24.04 11.59 1.54
N GLY A 542 23.77 12.89 1.63
CA GLY A 542 22.76 13.56 0.81
C GLY A 542 23.00 13.39 -0.70
N VAL A 543 24.25 13.52 -1.15
CA VAL A 543 24.64 13.31 -2.56
C VAL A 543 24.51 11.83 -2.98
N LEU A 544 24.98 10.90 -2.14
CA LEU A 544 24.90 9.46 -2.41
C LEU A 544 23.46 8.93 -2.34
N ASP A 545 22.60 9.52 -1.51
CA ASP A 545 21.20 9.12 -1.39
C ASP A 545 20.39 9.48 -2.64
N VAL A 546 20.81 10.53 -3.35
CA VAL A 546 20.21 10.91 -4.64
C VAL A 546 20.51 9.86 -5.70
N LEU A 547 21.71 9.28 -5.77
CA LEU A 547 22.06 8.28 -6.79
C LEU A 547 21.44 6.91 -6.49
N ASP A 548 20.34 6.61 -7.18
CA ASP A 548 19.57 5.38 -7.01
C ASP A 548 19.59 4.47 -8.25
N ALA A 549 19.23 3.21 -8.04
CA ALA A 549 18.82 2.29 -9.10
C ALA A 549 17.47 1.66 -8.72
N GLY A 550 16.44 1.95 -9.53
CA GLY A 550 15.08 1.47 -9.28
C GLY A 550 14.56 1.85 -7.88
N GLY A 551 14.82 3.08 -7.46
CA GLY A 551 14.41 3.68 -6.20
C GLY A 551 15.33 3.40 -5.01
N LYS A 552 16.33 2.51 -5.16
CA LYS A 552 17.23 2.13 -4.07
C LYS A 552 18.50 2.97 -4.12
N PRO A 553 18.77 3.85 -3.14
CA PRO A 553 20.01 4.60 -3.09
C PRO A 553 21.24 3.70 -2.98
N ILE A 554 22.36 4.10 -3.57
CA ILE A 554 23.62 3.35 -3.48
C ILE A 554 24.12 3.25 -2.04
N ALA A 555 23.89 4.29 -1.23
CA ALA A 555 24.23 4.31 0.19
C ALA A 555 23.50 3.23 1.00
N ASN A 556 22.31 2.79 0.56
CA ASN A 556 21.51 1.81 1.29
C ASN A 556 21.99 0.37 1.14
N ILE A 557 22.88 0.09 0.19
CA ILE A 557 23.42 -1.26 -0.07
C ILE A 557 24.14 -1.84 1.15
N VAL A 558 24.78 -0.99 1.95
CA VAL A 558 25.57 -1.42 3.11
C VAL A 558 24.72 -1.98 4.26
N PHE A 559 23.41 -1.71 4.27
CA PHE A 559 22.49 -2.24 5.28
C PHE A 559 22.01 -3.67 4.97
N ASP A 560 22.26 -4.15 3.76
CA ASP A 560 21.86 -5.50 3.36
C ASP A 560 22.78 -6.57 3.95
N LYS A 561 22.21 -7.74 4.25
CA LYS A 561 22.98 -8.89 4.77
C LYS A 561 24.05 -9.37 3.79
N ASP A 562 23.74 -9.39 2.50
CA ASP A 562 24.67 -9.75 1.43
C ASP A 562 24.91 -8.52 0.53
N ARG A 563 25.88 -7.71 0.94
CA ARG A 563 26.20 -6.41 0.31
C ARG A 563 26.72 -6.57 -1.11
N LYS A 564 27.48 -7.64 -1.39
CA LYS A 564 28.01 -7.90 -2.73
C LYS A 564 26.90 -8.32 -3.68
N TYR A 565 26.01 -9.21 -3.23
CA TYR A 565 24.80 -9.54 -3.97
C TYR A 565 23.97 -8.27 -4.26
N SER A 566 23.76 -7.44 -3.24
CA SER A 566 22.95 -6.22 -3.36
C SER A 566 23.57 -5.19 -4.33
N LEU A 567 24.88 -4.98 -4.29
CA LEU A 567 25.55 -4.07 -5.24
C LEU A 567 25.49 -4.60 -6.68
N ASN A 568 25.70 -5.89 -6.89
CA ASN A 568 25.56 -6.48 -8.23
C ASN A 568 24.13 -6.33 -8.75
N LEU A 569 23.12 -6.57 -7.90
CA LEU A 569 21.73 -6.35 -8.26
C LEU A 569 21.45 -4.88 -8.56
N TRP A 570 21.99 -3.96 -7.76
CA TRP A 570 21.86 -2.52 -7.95
C TRP A 570 22.41 -2.11 -9.33
N LEU A 571 23.59 -2.60 -9.71
CA LEU A 571 24.17 -2.35 -11.03
C LEU A 571 23.35 -2.95 -12.17
N ILE A 572 22.79 -4.14 -12.00
CA ILE A 572 21.89 -4.75 -12.99
C ILE A 572 20.61 -3.92 -13.17
N VAL A 573 20.00 -3.48 -12.07
CA VAL A 573 18.80 -2.62 -12.10
C VAL A 573 19.12 -1.28 -12.78
N LEU A 574 20.29 -0.70 -12.47
CA LEU A 574 20.78 0.51 -13.12
C LEU A 574 20.96 0.31 -14.63
N GLU A 575 21.47 -0.83 -15.06
CA GLU A 575 21.63 -1.15 -16.48
C GLU A 575 20.30 -1.18 -17.24
N ILE A 576 19.27 -1.78 -16.62
CA ILE A 576 17.98 -2.05 -17.27
C ILE A 576 17.07 -0.82 -17.24
N TRP A 577 16.91 -0.19 -16.09
CA TRP A 577 15.95 0.91 -15.89
C TRP A 577 16.61 2.27 -15.61
N GLY A 578 17.92 2.29 -15.41
CA GLY A 578 18.63 3.51 -15.06
C GLY A 578 18.31 4.03 -13.65
N SER A 579 18.70 5.27 -13.44
CA SER A 579 18.40 6.03 -12.23
C SER A 579 17.12 6.85 -12.41
N TYR A 580 16.38 7.03 -11.32
CA TYR A 580 15.10 7.74 -11.34
C TYR A 580 15.29 9.26 -11.37
N LEU A 581 14.47 9.95 -12.17
CA LEU A 581 14.39 11.41 -12.13
C LEU A 581 12.93 11.86 -12.27
N PRO A 582 12.32 12.41 -11.21
CA PRO A 582 10.88 12.72 -11.20
C PRO A 582 10.46 13.84 -12.17
N LEU A 583 11.42 14.65 -12.64
CA LEU A 583 11.14 15.89 -13.39
C LEU A 583 11.51 15.84 -14.89
N ASN A 584 11.86 14.68 -15.45
CA ASN A 584 12.15 14.56 -16.89
C ASN A 584 11.06 13.74 -17.60
N PRO A 585 10.25 14.36 -18.49
CA PRO A 585 9.11 13.72 -19.12
C PRO A 585 9.48 12.73 -20.22
N ASP A 586 10.74 12.68 -20.69
CA ASP A 586 11.12 11.61 -21.63
C ASP A 586 11.37 10.32 -20.86
N ILE A 587 10.29 9.58 -20.59
CA ILE A 587 10.33 8.32 -19.83
C ILE A 587 11.17 7.26 -20.56
N ASN A 588 11.35 7.37 -21.88
CA ASN A 588 12.12 6.42 -22.67
C ASN A 588 13.65 6.62 -22.55
N ASP A 589 14.12 7.83 -22.21
CA ASP A 589 15.57 8.13 -22.11
C ASP A 589 16.16 7.81 -20.72
N TYR A 590 16.09 6.54 -20.32
CA TYR A 590 16.66 6.12 -19.03
C TYR A 590 18.19 6.26 -18.98
N ALA A 591 18.88 6.06 -20.11
CA ALA A 591 20.32 6.19 -20.19
C ALA A 591 20.77 7.64 -20.03
N GLY A 592 20.11 8.60 -20.70
CA GLY A 592 20.39 10.02 -20.55
C GLY A 592 20.12 10.53 -19.14
N ARG A 593 19.01 10.11 -18.51
CA ARG A 593 18.74 10.41 -17.09
C ARG A 593 19.83 9.88 -16.17
N THR A 594 20.28 8.65 -16.39
CA THR A 594 21.36 8.02 -15.61
C THR A 594 22.68 8.76 -15.77
N ILE A 595 23.07 9.10 -17.00
CA ILE A 595 24.27 9.87 -17.31
C ILE A 595 24.22 11.23 -16.60
N GLN A 596 23.09 11.95 -16.69
CA GLN A 596 22.95 13.25 -16.05
C GLN A 596 23.07 13.14 -14.53
N LYS A 597 22.41 12.14 -13.92
CA LYS A 597 22.42 11.98 -12.47
C LYS A 597 23.81 11.63 -11.94
N ILE A 598 24.51 10.70 -12.61
CA ILE A 598 25.89 10.35 -12.23
C ILE A 598 26.83 11.56 -12.37
N LYS A 599 26.69 12.36 -13.42
CA LYS A 599 27.47 13.60 -13.58
C LYS A 599 27.23 14.58 -12.43
N ASN A 600 25.97 14.85 -12.11
CA ASN A 600 25.63 15.73 -10.99
C ASN A 600 26.18 15.21 -9.67
N THR A 601 26.07 13.91 -9.41
CA THR A 601 26.64 13.27 -8.21
C THR A 601 28.16 13.47 -8.14
N ILE A 602 28.87 13.26 -9.26
CA ILE A 602 30.32 13.47 -9.33
C ILE A 602 30.67 14.95 -9.08
N GLU A 603 29.99 15.89 -9.75
CA GLU A 603 30.22 17.33 -9.60
C GLU A 603 29.98 17.81 -8.15
N GLU A 604 28.92 17.33 -7.49
CA GLU A 604 28.62 17.63 -6.09
C GLU A 604 29.67 17.03 -5.14
N MET A 605 30.12 15.80 -5.39
CA MET A 605 31.22 15.18 -4.64
C MET A 605 32.55 15.92 -4.80
N GLU A 606 32.87 16.38 -6.02
CA GLU A 606 34.05 17.20 -6.30
C GLU A 606 33.98 18.55 -5.58
N SER A 607 32.79 19.16 -5.51
CA SER A 607 32.56 20.39 -4.74
C SER A 607 32.78 20.18 -3.24
N ILE A 608 32.27 19.08 -2.66
CA ILE A 608 32.52 18.73 -1.26
C ILE A 608 34.03 18.53 -1.04
N TYR A 609 34.69 17.77 -1.90
CA TYR A 609 36.14 17.58 -1.80
C TYR A 609 36.91 18.90 -1.80
N ALA A 610 36.63 19.80 -2.74
CA ALA A 610 37.30 21.10 -2.84
C ALA A 610 37.04 22.02 -1.64
N GLU A 611 35.85 21.95 -1.03
CA GLU A 611 35.50 22.71 0.18
C GLU A 611 36.30 22.23 1.41
N TYR A 612 36.58 20.93 1.51
CA TYR A 612 37.09 20.31 2.74
C TYR A 612 38.53 19.78 2.66
N GLU A 613 39.18 19.73 1.48
CA GLU A 613 40.54 19.19 1.31
C GLU A 613 41.63 19.92 2.12
N ILE A 614 41.42 21.21 2.42
CA ILE A 614 42.38 22.05 3.14
C ILE A 614 42.32 21.80 4.67
N ILE A 615 41.24 21.18 5.15
CA ILE A 615 41.02 20.96 6.59
C ILE A 615 41.94 19.86 7.10
N SER A 616 42.77 20.19 8.10
CA SER A 616 43.78 19.28 8.67
C SER A 616 43.21 18.22 9.63
N ASN A 617 41.89 18.09 9.75
CA ASN A 617 41.25 17.08 10.59
C ASN A 617 41.50 15.69 9.98
N PRO A 618 42.14 14.73 10.71
CA PRO A 618 42.47 13.42 10.17
C PRO A 618 41.26 12.63 9.64
N THR A 619 40.08 12.78 10.23
CA THR A 619 38.86 12.10 9.80
C THR A 619 38.34 12.71 8.50
N VAL A 620 38.38 14.04 8.37
CA VAL A 620 38.01 14.74 7.12
C VAL A 620 38.96 14.33 5.97
N VAL A 621 40.26 14.20 6.24
CA VAL A 621 41.23 13.70 5.25
C VAL A 621 40.87 12.29 4.78
N ILE A 622 40.44 11.40 5.69
CA ILE A 622 39.94 10.07 5.31
C ILE A 622 38.71 10.21 4.43
N ILE A 623 37.71 11.01 4.82
CA ILE A 623 36.49 11.22 4.03
C ILE A 623 36.83 11.72 2.61
N CYS A 624 37.73 12.70 2.48
CA CYS A 624 38.17 13.21 1.18
C CYS A 624 38.86 12.15 0.31
N ASN A 625 39.65 11.24 0.91
CA ASN A 625 40.25 10.12 0.18
C ASN A 625 39.18 9.13 -0.31
N GLU A 626 38.20 8.80 0.54
CA GLU A 626 37.08 7.93 0.18
C GLU A 626 36.21 8.56 -0.92
N ILE A 627 35.96 9.88 -0.87
CA ILE A 627 35.27 10.64 -1.92
C ILE A 627 35.96 10.43 -3.27
N LYS A 628 37.28 10.64 -3.36
CA LYS A 628 38.04 10.48 -4.61
C LYS A 628 38.04 9.04 -5.12
N ALA A 629 38.05 8.07 -4.22
CA ALA A 629 38.00 6.65 -4.59
C ALA A 629 36.62 6.26 -5.15
N VAL A 630 35.53 6.71 -4.54
CA VAL A 630 34.17 6.50 -5.04
C VAL A 630 33.97 7.23 -6.37
N GLU A 631 34.40 8.48 -6.49
CA GLU A 631 34.35 9.29 -7.72
C GLU A 631 34.97 8.55 -8.92
N LYS A 632 36.18 8.00 -8.74
CA LYS A 632 36.87 7.20 -9.77
C LYS A 632 36.04 6.01 -10.26
N LEU A 633 35.30 5.35 -9.36
CA LEU A 633 34.45 4.21 -9.70
C LEU A 633 33.15 4.67 -10.38
N LEU A 634 32.57 5.80 -9.95
CA LEU A 634 31.42 6.43 -10.62
C LEU A 634 31.76 6.85 -12.06
N TYR A 635 32.99 7.36 -12.32
CA TYR A 635 33.45 7.65 -13.68
C TYR A 635 33.47 6.41 -14.58
N LYS A 636 33.79 5.22 -14.05
CA LYS A 636 33.71 3.96 -14.83
C LYS A 636 32.26 3.61 -15.19
N ILE A 637 31.33 3.79 -14.24
CA ILE A 637 29.90 3.60 -14.51
C ILE A 637 29.43 4.61 -15.58
N LEU A 638 29.85 5.87 -15.47
CA LEU A 638 29.53 6.92 -16.44
C LEU A 638 30.03 6.58 -17.86
N ASP A 639 31.28 6.12 -17.98
CA ASP A 639 31.89 5.72 -19.26
C ASP A 639 31.13 4.56 -19.93
N TYR A 640 30.67 3.59 -19.13
CA TYR A 640 29.82 2.50 -19.61
C TYR A 640 28.55 3.02 -20.29
N PHE A 641 27.79 3.90 -19.62
CA PHE A 641 26.54 4.43 -20.17
C PHE A 641 26.78 5.36 -21.36
N GLN A 642 27.84 6.17 -21.36
CA GLN A 642 28.18 7.04 -22.49
C GLN A 642 28.57 6.22 -23.74
N THR A 643 29.35 5.16 -23.56
CA THR A 643 29.76 4.27 -24.64
C THR A 643 28.56 3.52 -25.22
N ASN A 644 27.72 2.93 -24.37
CA ASN A 644 26.58 2.13 -24.83
C ASN A 644 25.40 2.94 -25.39
N SER A 645 25.11 4.13 -24.84
CA SER A 645 24.08 5.04 -25.40
C SER A 645 24.44 5.52 -26.80
N SER A 646 25.74 5.79 -27.06
CA SER A 646 26.23 6.18 -28.38
C SER A 646 26.07 5.06 -29.44
N HIS A 647 26.12 3.79 -29.01
CA HIS A 647 25.85 2.63 -29.86
C HIS A 647 24.35 2.45 -30.14
N GLN A 648 23.47 2.68 -29.16
CA GLN A 648 22.02 2.66 -29.35
C GLN A 648 21.55 3.76 -30.34
N MET A 649 22.06 5.00 -30.23
CA MET A 649 21.71 6.07 -31.18
C MET A 649 22.21 5.80 -32.61
N LYS A 650 23.37 5.16 -32.77
CA LYS A 650 23.88 4.72 -34.08
C LYS A 650 23.04 3.59 -34.69
N ALA A 651 22.55 2.66 -33.87
CA ALA A 651 21.65 1.60 -34.33
C ALA A 651 20.29 2.16 -34.76
N ILE A 652 19.71 3.10 -34.00
CA ILE A 652 18.41 3.72 -34.30
C ILE A 652 18.45 4.54 -35.60
N SER A 653 19.56 5.24 -35.89
CA SER A 653 19.72 5.98 -37.17
C SER A 653 19.86 5.07 -38.40
N GLN A 654 20.22 3.79 -38.21
CA GLN A 654 20.35 2.80 -39.29
C GLN A 654 19.11 1.92 -39.48
N ILE A 655 18.16 1.91 -38.52
CA ILE A 655 16.89 1.17 -38.63
C ILE A 655 15.88 2.07 -39.35
N SER A 656 16.15 2.33 -40.62
CA SER A 656 15.19 2.89 -41.57
C SER A 656 15.24 2.16 -42.92
N SER A 657 15.47 0.85 -42.91
CA SER A 657 15.17 -0.05 -44.04
C SER A 657 15.46 -1.51 -43.68
N GLU A 658 14.43 -2.34 -43.75
CA GLU A 658 14.45 -3.79 -43.97
C GLU A 658 15.07 -4.75 -42.92
N ILE A 659 14.19 -5.64 -42.44
CA ILE A 659 14.37 -7.06 -42.08
C ILE A 659 15.45 -7.42 -41.04
N LEU A 660 14.94 -7.74 -39.85
CA LEU A 660 15.56 -8.50 -38.76
C LEU A 660 16.10 -9.86 -39.23
N THR A 661 17.34 -9.90 -39.69
CA THR A 661 18.20 -11.10 -39.58
C THR A 661 19.66 -10.67 -39.67
N THR A 662 20.33 -10.51 -38.53
CA THR A 662 21.69 -11.03 -38.22
C THR A 662 22.31 -10.28 -37.03
N THR A 663 22.54 -11.01 -35.93
CA THR A 663 23.69 -10.89 -35.02
C THR A 663 24.19 -9.49 -34.67
N SER A 664 23.43 -8.75 -33.86
CA SER A 664 23.98 -7.81 -32.89
C SER A 664 23.48 -8.20 -31.50
N ARG A 665 24.37 -8.27 -30.51
CA ARG A 665 24.07 -8.46 -29.08
C ARG A 665 23.31 -7.25 -28.52
N THR A 666 22.08 -7.01 -28.99
CA THR A 666 21.17 -6.03 -28.42
C THR A 666 20.45 -6.73 -27.28
N ASN A 667 20.87 -6.48 -26.04
CA ASN A 667 20.14 -6.91 -24.85
C ASN A 667 18.70 -6.41 -24.97
N ASP A 668 17.72 -7.31 -25.08
CA ASP A 668 16.31 -6.97 -25.26
C ASP A 668 15.67 -6.50 -23.94
N PHE A 669 16.18 -5.39 -23.40
CA PHE A 669 15.69 -4.75 -22.17
C PHE A 669 14.25 -4.25 -22.31
N SER A 670 13.72 -4.15 -23.54
CA SER A 670 12.32 -3.80 -23.80
C SER A 670 11.34 -4.74 -23.08
N ARG A 671 11.74 -5.99 -22.86
CA ARG A 671 10.93 -6.98 -22.15
C ARG A 671 10.73 -6.65 -20.66
N ALA A 672 11.60 -5.82 -20.08
CA ALA A 672 11.57 -5.39 -18.68
C ALA A 672 10.37 -4.48 -18.36
N GLY A 673 9.78 -3.83 -19.38
CA GLY A 673 8.81 -2.77 -19.17
C GLY A 673 9.41 -1.56 -18.44
N TYR A 674 8.52 -0.66 -18.00
CA TYR A 674 8.88 0.57 -17.29
C TYR A 674 8.78 0.38 -15.78
N LEU A 675 9.66 1.06 -15.05
CA LEU A 675 9.74 1.00 -13.59
C LEU A 675 9.43 2.37 -12.99
N ILE A 676 8.41 2.42 -12.12
CA ILE A 676 8.06 3.54 -11.26
C ILE A 676 8.58 3.22 -9.86
N PRO A 677 9.71 3.79 -9.42
CA PRO A 677 10.10 3.67 -8.03
C PRO A 677 9.16 4.52 -7.16
N ILE A 678 8.71 3.95 -6.04
CA ILE A 678 7.82 4.59 -5.10
C ILE A 678 8.38 4.52 -3.67
N SER A 679 7.84 5.32 -2.75
CA SER A 679 8.37 5.45 -1.38
C SER A 679 7.33 5.36 -0.25
N CYS A 680 6.10 4.94 -0.57
CA CYS A 680 4.96 4.95 0.35
C CYS A 680 4.77 3.66 1.17
N GLY A 681 5.63 2.65 1.00
CA GLY A 681 5.51 1.33 1.62
C GLY A 681 4.43 0.45 0.97
N HIS A 682 4.14 -0.71 1.56
CA HIS A 682 3.26 -1.72 0.92
C HIS A 682 1.81 -1.28 0.73
N SER A 683 1.30 -0.42 1.61
CA SER A 683 -0.11 -0.01 1.64
C SER A 683 -0.27 1.49 1.78
N GLY A 684 0.80 2.27 1.50
CA GLY A 684 0.69 3.72 1.42
C GLY A 684 0.12 4.15 0.07
N ASN A 685 -0.36 5.39 0.05
CA ASN A 685 -0.82 6.06 -1.16
C ASN A 685 0.37 6.67 -1.89
N TYR A 686 0.26 6.72 -3.20
CA TYR A 686 1.27 7.35 -4.04
C TYR A 686 1.23 8.86 -3.84
N ASP A 687 2.40 9.49 -3.90
CA ASP A 687 2.46 10.95 -3.98
C ASP A 687 2.03 11.46 -5.37
N ASP A 688 1.89 12.77 -5.50
CA ASP A 688 1.39 13.38 -6.73
C ASP A 688 2.36 13.19 -7.92
N ALA A 689 3.67 13.13 -7.67
CA ALA A 689 4.68 12.92 -8.71
C ALA A 689 4.67 11.46 -9.20
N GLU A 690 4.54 10.50 -8.29
CA GLU A 690 4.39 9.07 -8.58
C GLU A 690 3.12 8.80 -9.40
N LYS A 691 2.00 9.48 -9.07
CA LYS A 691 0.74 9.41 -9.85
C LYS A 691 0.85 10.04 -11.22
N LEU A 692 1.47 11.22 -11.31
CA LEU A 692 1.68 11.91 -12.58
C LEU A 692 2.52 11.04 -13.54
N LEU A 693 3.53 10.33 -13.04
CA LEU A 693 4.32 9.42 -13.85
C LEU A 693 3.51 8.23 -14.40
N LEU A 694 2.59 7.69 -13.58
CA LEU A 694 1.66 6.67 -14.07
C LEU A 694 0.73 7.26 -15.14
N GLU A 695 0.21 8.47 -14.94
CA GLU A 695 -0.64 9.17 -15.90
C GLU A 695 0.07 9.37 -17.25
N GLU A 696 1.31 9.83 -17.26
CA GLU A 696 2.13 9.98 -18.46
C GLU A 696 2.28 8.65 -19.22
N HIS A 697 2.44 7.54 -18.52
CA HIS A 697 2.43 6.22 -19.16
C HIS A 697 1.08 5.84 -19.77
N LEU A 698 -0.04 6.21 -19.13
CA LEU A 698 -1.38 6.00 -19.67
C LEU A 698 -1.62 6.85 -20.93
N ILE A 699 -1.05 8.05 -20.99
CA ILE A 699 -1.07 8.91 -22.19
C ILE A 699 -0.19 8.30 -23.29
N GLN A 700 1.04 7.87 -22.96
CA GLN A 700 2.01 7.31 -23.90
C GLN A 700 1.48 6.05 -24.61
N VAL A 701 0.79 5.17 -23.88
CA VAL A 701 0.15 3.98 -24.48
C VAL A 701 -1.18 4.31 -25.20
N GLY A 702 -1.63 5.57 -25.16
CA GLY A 702 -2.88 6.03 -25.77
C GLY A 702 -4.12 5.47 -25.09
N PHE A 703 -4.03 5.13 -23.79
CA PHE A 703 -5.16 4.67 -23.00
C PHE A 703 -6.11 5.82 -22.68
N ILE A 704 -5.54 6.95 -22.28
CA ILE A 704 -6.21 8.24 -22.08
C ILE A 704 -5.69 9.28 -23.08
N LYS A 705 -6.37 10.41 -23.18
CA LYS A 705 -5.96 11.55 -24.02
C LYS A 705 -5.16 12.53 -23.17
N ASN A 706 -4.21 13.21 -23.83
CA ASN A 706 -3.49 14.36 -23.26
C ASN A 706 -4.39 15.59 -23.16
#